data_AF-A0A8S9KUK2-F1
#
_entry.id   AF-A0A8S9KUK2-F1
#
_cell.length_a   1.000
_cell.length_b   1.000
_cell.length_c   1.000
_cell.angle_alpha   90.00
_cell.angle_beta   90.00
_cell.angle_gamma   90.00
#
_symmetry.space_group_name_H-M   'P 1'
#
loop_
_entity.id
_entity.type
_entity.pdbx_description
1 polymer ?
#
loop_
_entity_poly.entity_id
_entity_poly.type
_entity_poly.pdbx_seq_one_letter_code
_entity_poly.pdbx_strand_id
1 'polypeptide(L)'
;MLAPVLHAGGKFGGTSSGYSVSGGLHGVGLSVVNALSEALEVTVWRDSVEHKQNYSRGKPITILTRSELPLESKGTKGTSIRFWPDKEVFTTAIEFDHSTIAGRIRELAFLNPKVTISLKKEDDDPEKSQYTEYFYAGGLKEYVSWLNIDKSPIHDVLGFRKETNGASIDVALQWCSDAYSDTMLGYANSIRTIDGGTHIEGVKASLTRTLNALAKKSKTVKEKDINLSGEHVREGLTCIVSVKIPNPEFEGQTKTRLGNPEVRKIVDQSVQEYLTEYLELHPDVLDNIVSKSLNAYKAALAAKRARELVRSKSVLKSSSLPGKLADCSSTNPEESEIFIVEGDSAGGSAKQGRDRRFQAILPLRGKILNIERKDEAAMYKNEEIQNLILGLGLGVKCSQRQLNSTIALLLDESESLHFSILRNCSLSWCLQVTISLKKEDDDPEKSQYTEYFYAGGLKEYVSWLNIDKSPIHDVLGFRKETNGASIDVALQWCSDAYSDTMLGYANSIRTIDGGTHIEGVKASLTRTLNALAKKSKTVKEKDINLSGEHVREGLTCIVSVKIPNPEFEGQTKTRLGNPEVRKIVDQSVQEYLTEYLELHPDVLDSIVSKSLNAYKAALAAKRARELVRSKSVLKSSSLPGKLADCSSTNPEESEIFIVEGDSAGGSAKQGRDRRFQAILPLRGKILNIERKDEAAMYKNEEIQNLILGLGLGVK
;
A
#
# COMPACT_ATOMS: atom_id res chain seq x y z
N MET A 1 -5.97 -37.39 32.90
CA MET A 1 -5.14 -36.48 33.73
C MET A 1 -4.88 -35.12 33.08
N LEU A 2 -4.81 -34.98 31.75
CA LEU A 2 -4.42 -33.71 31.10
C LEU A 2 -5.43 -32.55 31.20
N ALA A 3 -6.73 -32.84 31.23
CA ALA A 3 -7.76 -31.80 31.11
C ALA A 3 -8.12 -31.03 32.41
N PRO A 4 -8.08 -31.62 33.63
CA PRO A 4 -8.45 -30.90 34.86
C PRO A 4 -7.26 -30.41 35.70
N VAL A 5 -6.01 -30.75 35.38
CA VAL A 5 -4.82 -30.41 36.18
C VAL A 5 -3.94 -29.41 35.45
N LEU A 6 -3.63 -28.28 36.09
CA LEU A 6 -2.66 -27.30 35.59
C LEU A 6 -1.24 -27.87 35.71
N HIS A 7 -0.37 -27.61 34.72
CA HIS A 7 1.00 -28.14 34.64
C HIS A 7 1.11 -29.68 34.50
N ALA A 8 0.04 -30.36 34.08
CA ALA A 8 0.10 -31.78 33.77
C ALA A 8 0.43 -32.01 32.28
N GLY A 9 1.47 -32.79 31.98
CA GLY A 9 1.73 -33.27 30.61
C GLY A 9 3.13 -33.85 30.41
N GLY A 10 3.30 -34.77 29.44
CA GLY A 10 4.59 -35.41 29.14
C GLY A 10 5.63 -34.51 28.46
N LYS A 11 5.43 -33.18 28.51
CA LYS A 11 6.32 -32.15 27.97
C LYS A 11 7.37 -31.71 29.00
N PHE A 12 7.23 -32.14 30.25
CA PHE A 12 8.21 -31.95 31.32
C PHE A 12 9.06 -33.21 31.44
N GLY A 13 10.38 -33.11 31.28
CA GLY A 13 11.28 -34.25 31.46
C GLY A 13 12.64 -34.19 30.74
N GLY A 14 12.94 -33.14 29.98
CA GLY A 14 14.21 -33.06 29.23
C GLY A 14 14.40 -34.28 28.33
N THR A 15 15.53 -34.99 28.48
CA THR A 15 15.89 -36.22 27.74
C THR A 15 14.97 -37.42 28.02
N SER A 16 14.15 -37.37 29.07
CA SER A 16 13.16 -38.41 29.41
C SER A 16 11.72 -38.04 29.01
N SER A 17 11.53 -36.88 28.39
CA SER A 17 10.21 -36.45 27.90
C SER A 17 9.89 -37.10 26.54
N GLY A 18 8.61 -37.34 26.28
CA GLY A 18 8.16 -37.89 24.99
C GLY A 18 8.27 -36.94 23.80
N TYR A 19 8.85 -35.74 23.99
CA TYR A 19 8.96 -34.69 22.98
C TYR A 19 10.41 -34.17 22.91
N SER A 20 11.09 -34.39 21.78
CA SER A 20 12.45 -33.87 21.56
C SER A 20 12.48 -32.34 21.34
N VAL A 21 11.45 -31.79 20.71
CA VAL A 21 11.26 -30.34 20.48
C VAL A 21 9.77 -30.03 20.56
N SER A 22 9.37 -29.09 21.42
CA SER A 22 7.97 -28.64 21.49
C SER A 22 7.85 -27.15 21.82
N GLY A 23 6.87 -26.46 21.24
CA GLY A 23 6.62 -25.04 21.58
C GLY A 23 5.84 -24.85 22.89
N GLY A 24 5.17 -25.89 23.38
CA GLY A 24 4.24 -25.80 24.50
C GLY A 24 4.85 -26.19 25.84
N LEU A 25 5.64 -25.32 26.48
CA LEU A 25 6.35 -25.68 27.71
C LEU A 25 5.51 -25.72 28.99
N HIS A 26 4.39 -24.99 29.08
CA HIS A 26 3.70 -24.79 30.36
C HIS A 26 2.62 -25.82 30.69
N GLY A 27 2.17 -26.65 29.74
CA GLY A 27 1.16 -27.68 30.00
C GLY A 27 -0.24 -27.17 30.40
N VAL A 28 -0.49 -25.86 30.34
CA VAL A 28 -1.76 -25.23 30.78
C VAL A 28 -2.76 -25.02 29.64
N GLY A 29 -2.32 -25.07 28.38
CA GLY A 29 -3.12 -24.64 27.22
C GLY A 29 -4.46 -25.39 27.07
N LEU A 30 -4.43 -26.72 27.02
CA LEU A 30 -5.66 -27.52 26.87
C LEU A 30 -6.59 -27.39 28.07
N SER A 31 -6.04 -27.22 29.28
CA SER A 31 -6.81 -27.05 30.51
C SER A 31 -7.56 -25.72 30.52
N VAL A 32 -6.96 -24.65 29.99
CA VAL A 32 -7.64 -23.35 29.82
C VAL A 32 -8.74 -23.45 28.78
N VAL A 33 -8.48 -24.10 27.64
CA VAL A 33 -9.53 -24.34 26.63
C VAL A 33 -10.70 -25.12 27.25
N ASN A 34 -10.42 -26.15 28.05
CA ASN A 34 -11.43 -26.92 28.77
C ASN A 34 -12.22 -26.08 29.79
N ALA A 35 -11.54 -25.18 30.52
CA ALA A 35 -12.19 -24.31 31.50
C ALA A 35 -13.09 -23.23 30.85
N LEU A 36 -12.69 -22.72 29.67
CA LEU A 36 -13.41 -21.68 28.93
C LEU A 36 -14.41 -22.23 27.90
N SER A 37 -14.69 -23.54 27.94
CA SER A 37 -15.64 -24.19 27.06
C SER A 37 -16.86 -24.67 27.84
N GLU A 38 -18.06 -24.43 27.30
CA GLU A 38 -19.31 -25.00 27.81
C GLU A 38 -19.28 -26.53 27.75
N ALA A 39 -18.75 -27.06 26.65
CA ALA A 39 -18.54 -28.49 26.44
C ALA A 39 -17.20 -28.72 25.73
N LEU A 40 -16.52 -29.80 26.09
CA LEU A 40 -15.31 -30.26 25.43
C LEU A 40 -15.31 -31.79 25.34
N GLU A 41 -15.04 -32.31 24.15
CA GLU A 41 -14.95 -33.74 23.87
C GLU A 41 -13.54 -34.09 23.42
N VAL A 42 -12.98 -35.14 24.03
CA VAL A 42 -11.67 -35.69 23.67
C VAL A 42 -11.84 -37.13 23.25
N THR A 43 -11.36 -37.44 22.04
CA THR A 43 -11.29 -38.81 21.53
C THR A 43 -9.84 -39.14 21.21
N VAL A 44 -9.30 -40.22 21.76
CA VAL A 44 -7.92 -40.68 21.54
C VAL A 44 -7.95 -42.09 20.97
N TRP A 45 -7.32 -42.30 19.83
CA TRP A 45 -7.13 -43.60 19.22
C TRP A 45 -5.71 -44.08 19.50
N ARG A 46 -5.58 -45.15 20.29
CA ARG A 46 -4.29 -45.72 20.67
C ARG A 46 -4.45 -47.22 20.93
N ASP A 47 -3.44 -47.99 20.53
CA ASP A 47 -3.38 -49.45 20.76
C ASP A 47 -4.64 -50.20 20.26
N SER A 48 -5.20 -49.74 19.15
CA SER A 48 -6.46 -50.23 18.53
C SER A 48 -7.73 -50.05 19.40
N VAL A 49 -7.66 -49.17 20.39
CA VAL A 49 -8.78 -48.80 21.27
C VAL A 49 -9.10 -47.33 21.08
N GLU A 50 -10.38 -47.01 21.01
CA GLU A 50 -10.91 -45.65 21.09
C GLU A 50 -11.20 -45.31 22.55
N HIS A 51 -10.61 -44.20 23.00
CA HIS A 51 -10.82 -43.64 24.33
C HIS A 51 -11.57 -42.32 24.21
N LYS A 52 -12.80 -42.26 24.73
CA LYS A 52 -13.63 -41.05 24.68
C LYS A 52 -13.95 -40.51 26.07
N GLN A 53 -13.83 -39.20 26.25
CA GLN A 53 -14.23 -38.51 27.47
C GLN A 53 -14.81 -37.12 27.19
N ASN A 54 -15.88 -36.77 27.91
CA ASN A 54 -16.57 -35.49 27.78
C ASN A 54 -16.38 -34.64 29.05
N TYR A 55 -16.27 -33.33 28.85
CA TYR A 55 -16.08 -32.32 29.88
C TYR A 55 -17.11 -31.18 29.69
N SER A 56 -17.52 -30.52 30.76
CA SER A 56 -18.29 -29.27 30.73
C SER A 56 -17.70 -28.31 31.76
N ARG A 57 -17.36 -27.09 31.31
CA ARG A 57 -16.76 -26.03 32.14
C ARG A 57 -15.60 -26.52 33.01
N GLY A 58 -14.65 -27.25 32.39
CA GLY A 58 -13.48 -27.82 33.06
C GLY A 58 -13.69 -29.15 33.80
N LYS A 59 -14.94 -29.56 34.07
CA LYS A 59 -15.25 -30.75 34.87
C LYS A 59 -15.55 -31.97 33.97
N PRO A 60 -15.01 -33.17 34.28
CA PRO A 60 -15.35 -34.38 33.55
C PRO A 60 -16.79 -34.81 33.83
N ILE A 61 -17.58 -35.04 32.78
CA ILE A 61 -18.98 -35.50 32.88
C ILE A 61 -19.05 -37.02 32.82
N THR A 62 -18.19 -37.64 32.00
CA THR A 62 -18.16 -39.08 31.80
C THR A 62 -16.86 -39.69 32.31
N ILE A 63 -16.94 -40.95 32.74
CA ILE A 63 -15.76 -41.80 32.88
C ILE A 63 -15.16 -42.09 31.50
N LEU A 64 -13.85 -42.30 31.44
CA LEU A 64 -13.15 -42.60 30.18
C LEU A 64 -13.72 -43.89 29.57
N THR A 65 -14.49 -43.74 28.50
CA THR A 65 -15.13 -44.86 27.80
C THR A 65 -14.14 -45.50 26.85
N ARG A 66 -14.12 -46.83 26.79
CA ARG A 66 -13.23 -47.61 25.93
C ARG A 66 -14.07 -48.45 24.96
N SER A 67 -13.82 -48.31 23.67
CA SER A 67 -14.44 -49.09 22.60
C SER A 67 -13.35 -49.69 21.71
N GLU A 68 -13.51 -50.96 21.31
CA GLU A 68 -12.61 -51.55 20.30
C GLU A 68 -12.88 -50.92 18.94
N LEU A 69 -11.82 -50.61 18.20
CA LEU A 69 -11.95 -50.07 16.84
C LEU A 69 -12.42 -51.16 15.85
N PRO A 70 -13.29 -50.81 14.88
CA PRO A 70 -13.65 -51.69 13.77
C PRO A 70 -12.41 -52.23 13.03
N LEU A 71 -12.50 -53.42 12.43
CA LEU A 71 -11.36 -54.05 11.73
C LEU A 71 -10.73 -53.13 10.67
N GLU A 72 -11.52 -52.34 9.97
CA GLU A 72 -11.07 -51.39 8.94
C GLU A 72 -10.27 -50.21 9.49
N SER A 73 -10.46 -49.88 10.78
CA SER A 73 -9.76 -48.79 11.48
C SER A 73 -8.64 -49.30 12.39
N LYS A 74 -8.32 -50.61 12.36
CA LYS A 74 -7.22 -51.18 13.15
C LYS A 74 -5.89 -50.63 12.64
N GLY A 75 -5.29 -49.73 13.41
CA GLY A 75 -4.01 -49.08 13.10
C GLY A 75 -4.06 -47.55 13.15
N THR A 76 -5.25 -46.94 13.18
CA THR A 76 -5.37 -45.48 13.35
C THR A 76 -4.85 -45.06 14.72
N LYS A 77 -3.95 -44.08 14.73
CA LYS A 77 -3.41 -43.44 15.93
C LYS A 77 -3.61 -41.94 15.81
N GLY A 78 -4.16 -41.32 16.83
CA GLY A 78 -4.42 -39.88 16.80
C GLY A 78 -5.26 -39.39 17.97
N THR A 79 -5.49 -38.08 17.99
CA THR A 79 -6.32 -37.41 18.99
C THR A 79 -7.21 -36.41 18.30
N SER A 80 -8.51 -36.45 18.59
CA SER A 80 -9.50 -35.44 18.20
C SER A 80 -9.94 -34.67 19.43
N ILE A 81 -10.00 -33.35 19.29
CA ILE A 81 -10.47 -32.42 20.32
C ILE A 81 -11.55 -31.55 19.68
N ARG A 82 -12.74 -31.59 20.26
CA ARG A 82 -13.88 -30.77 19.86
C ARG A 82 -14.34 -29.96 21.06
N PHE A 83 -14.57 -28.67 20.89
CA PHE A 83 -14.93 -27.78 21.99
C PHE A 83 -15.93 -26.72 21.55
N TRP A 84 -16.74 -26.27 22.49
CA TRP A 84 -17.73 -25.20 22.31
C TRP A 84 -17.42 -24.09 23.32
N PRO A 85 -17.04 -22.88 22.87
CA PRO A 85 -16.73 -21.77 23.76
C PRO A 85 -17.90 -21.40 24.67
N ASP A 86 -17.62 -21.05 25.92
CA ASP A 86 -18.66 -20.72 26.89
C ASP A 86 -19.29 -19.34 26.64
N LYS A 87 -20.60 -19.32 26.40
CA LYS A 87 -21.40 -18.10 26.15
C LYS A 87 -21.52 -17.20 27.39
N GLU A 88 -21.28 -17.71 28.59
CA GLU A 88 -21.26 -16.89 29.81
C GLU A 88 -19.95 -16.10 29.94
N VAL A 89 -18.85 -16.62 29.39
CA VAL A 89 -17.53 -15.99 29.47
C VAL A 89 -17.29 -15.07 28.28
N PHE A 90 -17.65 -15.50 27.08
CA PHE A 90 -17.54 -14.72 25.85
C PHE A 90 -18.88 -14.02 25.56
N THR A 91 -19.01 -12.77 26.03
CA THR A 91 -20.27 -11.99 25.98
C THR A 91 -20.59 -11.38 24.62
N THR A 92 -19.63 -11.32 23.70
CA THR A 92 -19.82 -10.89 22.30
C THR A 92 -20.22 -12.07 21.41
N ALA A 93 -20.83 -11.81 20.26
CA ALA A 93 -21.13 -12.84 19.26
C ALA A 93 -19.91 -13.74 19.01
N ILE A 94 -20.09 -15.05 19.19
CA ILE A 94 -19.01 -16.04 19.09
C ILE A 94 -18.92 -16.48 17.63
N GLU A 95 -18.07 -15.83 16.87
CA GLU A 95 -17.78 -16.18 15.49
C GLU A 95 -16.27 -16.44 15.32
N PHE A 96 -15.96 -17.59 14.74
CA PHE A 96 -14.58 -17.91 14.36
C PHE A 96 -14.29 -17.34 12.97
N ASP A 97 -13.42 -16.34 12.91
CA ASP A 97 -12.97 -15.79 11.63
C ASP A 97 -12.11 -16.80 10.86
N HIS A 98 -12.68 -17.29 9.76
CA HIS A 98 -12.02 -18.25 8.87
C HIS A 98 -10.71 -17.69 8.30
N SER A 99 -10.65 -16.38 8.00
CA SER A 99 -9.48 -15.78 7.37
C SER A 99 -8.26 -15.76 8.30
N THR A 100 -8.46 -15.42 9.57
CA THR A 100 -7.43 -15.48 10.62
C THR A 100 -6.93 -16.90 10.83
N ILE A 101 -7.84 -17.89 10.92
CA ILE A 101 -7.46 -19.30 11.12
C ILE A 101 -6.71 -19.84 9.90
N ALA A 102 -7.21 -19.58 8.70
CA ALA A 102 -6.57 -19.96 7.44
C ALA A 102 -5.16 -19.38 7.32
N GLY A 103 -4.98 -18.11 7.68
CA GLY A 103 -3.67 -17.45 7.74
C GLY A 103 -2.71 -18.20 8.66
N ARG A 104 -3.14 -18.51 9.90
CA ARG A 104 -2.30 -19.23 10.87
C ARG A 104 -1.96 -20.66 10.44
N ILE A 105 -2.92 -21.38 9.86
CA ILE A 105 -2.70 -22.74 9.35
C ILE A 105 -1.70 -22.74 8.20
N ARG A 106 -1.83 -21.77 7.28
CA ARG A 106 -0.89 -21.61 6.16
C ARG A 106 0.54 -21.39 6.67
N GLU A 107 0.74 -20.51 7.66
CA GLU A 107 2.05 -20.33 8.30
C GLU A 107 2.62 -21.65 8.85
N LEU A 108 1.79 -22.44 9.54
CA LEU A 108 2.22 -23.72 10.12
C LEU A 108 2.57 -24.76 9.07
N ALA A 109 1.87 -24.79 7.94
CA ALA A 109 2.17 -25.66 6.81
C ALA A 109 3.53 -25.32 6.19
N PHE A 110 3.84 -24.02 6.00
CA PHE A 110 5.17 -23.59 5.54
C PHE A 110 6.31 -23.97 6.50
N LEU A 111 6.08 -23.87 7.81
CA LEU A 111 7.06 -24.22 8.84
C LEU A 111 7.31 -25.74 8.93
N ASN A 112 6.38 -26.56 8.43
CA ASN A 112 6.38 -28.01 8.55
C ASN A 112 6.14 -28.66 7.18
N PRO A 113 7.16 -28.73 6.29
CA PRO A 113 7.00 -29.13 4.89
C PRO A 113 6.56 -30.58 4.66
N LYS A 114 6.41 -31.38 5.71
CA LYS A 114 5.93 -32.78 5.66
C LYS A 114 4.52 -32.96 6.23
N VAL A 115 3.90 -31.88 6.71
CA VAL A 115 2.59 -31.91 7.36
C VAL A 115 1.58 -31.28 6.42
N THR A 116 0.51 -32.02 6.15
CA THR A 116 -0.66 -31.51 5.44
C THR A 116 -1.69 -31.08 6.46
N ILE A 117 -2.21 -29.87 6.35
CA ILE A 117 -3.23 -29.34 7.25
C ILE A 117 -4.45 -28.96 6.42
N SER A 118 -5.59 -29.56 6.72
CA SER A 118 -6.87 -29.24 6.10
C SER A 118 -7.71 -28.35 7.01
N LEU A 119 -8.28 -27.28 6.47
CA LEU A 119 -9.27 -26.43 7.12
C LEU A 119 -10.62 -26.62 6.42
N LYS A 120 -11.64 -26.94 7.21
CA LYS A 120 -13.02 -27.07 6.74
C LYS A 120 -13.92 -26.13 7.56
N LYS A 121 -14.64 -25.25 6.88
CA LYS A 121 -15.77 -24.50 7.44
C LYS A 121 -17.06 -25.21 7.02
N GLU A 122 -17.81 -25.68 8.01
CA GLU A 122 -19.14 -26.27 7.81
C GLU A 122 -20.18 -25.18 8.05
N ASP A 123 -21.16 -25.10 7.15
CA ASP A 123 -22.29 -24.17 7.19
C ASP A 123 -23.57 -24.96 6.90
N ASP A 124 -24.74 -24.48 7.34
CA ASP A 124 -26.01 -25.16 7.12
C ASP A 124 -26.35 -25.25 5.62
N ASP A 125 -25.81 -24.33 4.84
CA ASP A 125 -25.85 -24.34 3.38
C ASP A 125 -24.57 -25.02 2.81
N PRO A 126 -24.69 -26.19 2.16
CA PRO A 126 -23.53 -26.91 1.63
C PRO A 126 -22.77 -26.14 0.54
N GLU A 127 -23.39 -25.18 -0.16
CA GLU A 127 -22.69 -24.32 -1.14
C GLU A 127 -21.76 -23.29 -0.48
N LYS A 128 -22.00 -22.96 0.81
CA LYS A 128 -21.17 -22.03 1.60
C LYS A 128 -20.06 -22.72 2.38
N SER A 129 -20.06 -24.05 2.41
CA SER A 129 -19.01 -24.84 3.04
C SER A 129 -17.68 -24.65 2.30
N GLN A 130 -16.62 -24.30 3.03
CA GLN A 130 -15.29 -24.07 2.45
C GLN A 130 -14.35 -25.17 2.92
N TYR A 131 -13.63 -25.76 1.98
CA TYR A 131 -12.57 -26.74 2.25
C TYR A 131 -11.27 -26.26 1.61
N THR A 132 -10.20 -26.19 2.39
CA THR A 132 -8.88 -25.83 1.90
C THR A 132 -7.82 -26.72 2.51
N GLU A 133 -6.96 -27.28 1.67
CA GLU A 133 -5.83 -28.11 2.07
C GLU A 133 -4.52 -27.36 1.84
N TYR A 134 -3.64 -27.35 2.85
CA TYR A 134 -2.35 -26.68 2.81
C TYR A 134 -1.22 -27.69 2.91
N PHE A 135 -0.40 -27.76 1.86
CA PHE A 135 0.81 -28.57 1.79
C PHE A 135 1.89 -27.83 0.99
N TYR A 136 3.05 -27.61 1.61
CA TYR A 136 4.13 -26.79 1.05
C TYR A 136 5.48 -27.50 1.21
N ALA A 137 5.90 -28.23 0.17
CA ALA A 137 7.10 -29.05 0.21
C ALA A 137 8.39 -28.23 0.30
N GLY A 138 8.43 -27.05 -0.33
CA GLY A 138 9.55 -26.12 -0.30
C GLY A 138 9.69 -25.31 1.00
N GLY A 139 8.75 -25.47 1.95
CA GLY A 139 8.83 -24.93 3.30
C GLY A 139 9.03 -23.41 3.34
N LEU A 140 10.08 -22.95 4.01
CA LEU A 140 10.36 -21.51 4.17
C LEU A 140 10.68 -20.79 2.85
N LYS A 141 11.24 -21.49 1.85
CA LYS A 141 11.54 -20.87 0.55
C LYS A 141 10.25 -20.47 -0.18
N GLU A 142 9.26 -21.36 -0.18
CA GLU A 142 7.91 -21.07 -0.71
C GLU A 142 7.22 -19.99 0.12
N TYR A 143 7.45 -19.94 1.42
CA TYR A 143 6.84 -18.90 2.26
C TYR A 143 7.37 -17.49 1.93
N VAL A 144 8.67 -17.32 1.77
CA VAL A 144 9.26 -16.04 1.33
C VAL A 144 8.78 -15.69 -0.07
N SER A 145 8.74 -16.65 -0.99
CA SER A 145 8.19 -16.43 -2.34
C SER A 145 6.73 -15.98 -2.28
N TRP A 146 5.93 -16.55 -1.38
CA TRP A 146 4.52 -16.19 -1.19
C TRP A 146 4.36 -14.76 -0.65
N LEU A 147 5.20 -14.35 0.31
CA LEU A 147 5.20 -12.99 0.85
C LEU A 147 5.66 -11.93 -0.16
N ASN A 148 6.43 -12.35 -1.18
CA ASN A 148 7.00 -11.47 -2.18
C ASN A 148 6.29 -11.54 -3.55
N ILE A 149 5.10 -12.14 -3.63
CA ILE A 149 4.34 -12.26 -4.91
C ILE A 149 4.09 -10.88 -5.55
N ASP A 150 3.77 -9.87 -4.74
CA ASP A 150 3.48 -8.52 -5.23
C ASP A 150 4.72 -7.61 -5.32
N LYS A 151 5.92 -8.15 -5.05
CA LYS A 151 7.18 -7.41 -5.01
C LYS A 151 8.12 -7.84 -6.13
N SER A 152 9.05 -6.97 -6.51
CA SER A 152 10.09 -7.24 -7.51
C SER A 152 11.36 -7.84 -6.84
N PRO A 153 11.61 -9.16 -6.92
CA PRO A 153 12.79 -9.76 -6.32
C PRO A 153 14.07 -9.40 -7.09
N ILE A 154 15.16 -9.16 -6.36
CA ILE A 154 16.49 -8.88 -6.95
C ILE A 154 17.20 -10.19 -7.33
N HIS A 155 16.95 -11.26 -6.58
CA HIS A 155 17.57 -12.57 -6.76
C HIS A 155 16.62 -13.67 -6.27
N ASP A 156 16.97 -14.92 -6.55
CA ASP A 156 16.21 -16.10 -6.10
C ASP A 156 16.22 -16.25 -4.57
N VAL A 157 15.19 -16.89 -4.01
CA VAL A 157 15.05 -17.05 -2.56
C VAL A 157 16.23 -17.86 -2.01
N LEU A 158 17.00 -17.22 -1.13
CA LEU A 158 18.11 -17.85 -0.43
C LEU A 158 17.54 -18.58 0.76
N GLY A 159 17.87 -19.85 0.96
CA GLY A 159 17.45 -20.53 2.16
C GLY A 159 18.26 -21.77 2.46
N PHE A 160 18.55 -21.96 3.74
CA PHE A 160 19.38 -23.03 4.24
C PHE A 160 18.83 -23.58 5.55
N ARG A 161 19.10 -24.87 5.77
CA ARG A 161 18.83 -25.55 7.04
C ARG A 161 20.13 -26.08 7.61
N LYS A 162 20.38 -25.80 8.88
CA LYS A 162 21.56 -26.29 9.61
C LYS A 162 21.17 -26.80 10.99
N GLU A 163 21.74 -27.93 11.38
CA GLU A 163 21.55 -28.50 12.71
C GLU A 163 22.87 -28.41 13.49
N THR A 164 22.83 -27.73 14.62
CA THR A 164 24.01 -27.50 15.48
C THR A 164 23.60 -27.62 16.94
N ASN A 165 24.33 -28.41 17.73
CA ASN A 165 24.11 -28.58 19.19
C ASN A 165 22.66 -28.97 19.57
N GLY A 166 21.99 -29.79 18.75
CA GLY A 166 20.60 -30.21 18.98
C GLY A 166 19.55 -29.13 18.67
N ALA A 167 19.96 -27.95 18.18
CA ALA A 167 19.08 -26.94 17.63
C ALA A 167 19.07 -27.02 16.09
N SER A 168 17.88 -27.00 15.49
CA SER A 168 17.71 -26.97 14.03
C SER A 168 17.29 -25.56 13.63
N ILE A 169 18.06 -24.94 12.75
CA ILE A 169 17.87 -23.57 12.26
C ILE A 169 17.50 -23.66 10.79
N ASP A 170 16.39 -23.03 10.42
CA ASP A 170 15.92 -22.90 9.06
C ASP A 170 15.72 -21.41 8.78
N VAL A 171 16.39 -20.88 7.76
CA VAL A 171 16.33 -19.46 7.39
C VAL A 171 16.08 -19.36 5.91
N ALA A 172 15.14 -18.51 5.51
CA ALA A 172 14.93 -18.11 4.13
C ALA A 172 14.87 -16.59 4.02
N LEU A 173 15.51 -16.02 3.00
CA LEU A 173 15.61 -14.58 2.82
C LEU A 173 15.66 -14.19 1.34
N GLN A 174 15.13 -13.01 1.03
CA GLN A 174 15.13 -12.44 -0.30
C GLN A 174 15.05 -10.91 -0.24
N TRP A 175 15.89 -10.22 -1.00
CA TRP A 175 15.80 -8.77 -1.19
C TRP A 175 14.94 -8.43 -2.41
N CYS A 176 14.09 -7.42 -2.26
CA CYS A 176 13.24 -6.88 -3.33
C CYS A 176 13.64 -5.43 -3.65
N SER A 177 13.58 -5.01 -4.91
CA SER A 177 14.01 -3.66 -5.32
C SER A 177 13.02 -2.55 -4.94
N ASP A 178 11.73 -2.84 -5.00
CA ASP A 178 10.59 -1.93 -4.79
C ASP A 178 10.15 -1.79 -3.32
N ALA A 179 10.64 -2.65 -2.43
CA ALA A 179 10.34 -2.58 -1.01
C ALA A 179 11.33 -1.65 -0.27
N TYR A 180 10.78 -0.73 0.53
CA TYR A 180 11.52 0.22 1.38
C TYR A 180 11.50 -0.15 2.87
N SER A 181 10.75 -1.19 3.26
CA SER A 181 10.67 -1.71 4.63
C SER A 181 11.27 -3.11 4.73
N ASP A 182 11.77 -3.48 5.92
CA ASP A 182 12.19 -4.85 6.21
C ASP A 182 11.04 -5.66 6.80
N THR A 183 10.85 -6.89 6.29
CA THR A 183 9.87 -7.85 6.80
C THR A 183 10.62 -9.04 7.39
N MET A 184 10.86 -9.02 8.71
CA MET A 184 11.50 -10.12 9.43
C MET A 184 10.51 -10.87 10.31
N LEU A 185 10.27 -12.15 10.00
CA LEU A 185 9.39 -13.02 10.77
C LEU A 185 10.21 -14.09 11.51
N GLY A 186 10.15 -14.07 12.84
CA GLY A 186 10.79 -15.05 13.69
C GLY A 186 9.83 -16.10 14.23
N TYR A 187 10.28 -17.35 14.25
CA TYR A 187 9.57 -18.48 14.81
C TYR A 187 10.49 -19.30 15.71
N ALA A 188 10.02 -19.64 16.91
CA ALA A 188 10.68 -20.57 17.81
C ALA A 188 9.73 -21.74 18.09
N ASN A 189 10.14 -22.96 17.73
CA ASN A 189 9.32 -24.17 17.85
C ASN A 189 7.91 -24.02 17.24
N SER A 190 7.81 -23.41 16.06
CA SER A 190 6.56 -23.08 15.33
C SER A 190 5.66 -22.01 15.99
N ILE A 191 6.13 -21.34 17.04
CA ILE A 191 5.47 -20.19 17.67
C ILE A 191 6.07 -18.91 17.10
N ARG A 192 5.22 -17.98 16.67
CA ARG A 192 5.64 -16.69 16.13
C ARG A 192 6.12 -15.79 17.28
N THR A 193 7.34 -15.29 17.17
CA THR A 193 7.91 -14.34 18.13
C THR A 193 7.68 -12.92 17.64
N ILE A 194 6.57 -12.32 18.05
CA ILE A 194 6.10 -11.00 17.56
C ILE A 194 7.08 -9.88 17.96
N ASP A 195 7.60 -9.94 19.19
CA ASP A 195 8.56 -8.97 19.73
C ASP A 195 10.02 -9.31 19.35
N GLY A 196 10.20 -10.39 18.58
CA GLY A 196 11.49 -10.88 18.10
C GLY A 196 12.24 -11.74 19.11
N GLY A 197 13.53 -11.47 19.30
CA GLY A 197 14.37 -12.23 20.24
C GLY A 197 15.76 -12.54 19.70
N THR A 198 16.47 -13.39 20.44
CA THR A 198 17.89 -13.68 20.22
C THR A 198 18.21 -14.25 18.84
N HIS A 199 17.31 -15.05 18.26
CA HIS A 199 17.40 -15.59 16.90
C HIS A 199 17.35 -14.49 15.83
N ILE A 200 16.39 -13.56 15.90
CA ILE A 200 16.28 -12.45 14.93
C ILE A 200 17.47 -11.49 15.08
N GLU A 201 17.86 -11.17 16.32
CA GLU A 201 19.03 -10.32 16.59
C GLU A 201 20.33 -10.93 16.03
N GLY A 202 20.47 -12.26 16.09
CA GLY A 202 21.58 -12.99 15.46
C GLY A 202 21.61 -12.78 13.94
N VAL A 203 20.48 -12.94 13.27
CA VAL A 203 20.37 -12.70 11.82
C VAL A 203 20.70 -11.24 11.47
N LYS A 204 20.12 -10.27 12.18
CA LYS A 204 20.36 -8.83 11.96
C LYS A 204 21.84 -8.47 12.08
N ALA A 205 22.52 -9.01 13.10
CA ALA A 205 23.94 -8.79 13.31
C ALA A 205 24.79 -9.42 12.20
N SER A 206 24.51 -10.68 11.84
CA SER A 206 25.24 -11.43 10.81
C SER A 206 25.16 -10.76 9.44
N LEU A 207 23.96 -10.32 9.03
CA LEU A 207 23.72 -9.68 7.74
C LEU A 207 24.54 -8.39 7.61
N THR A 208 24.46 -7.55 8.65
CA THR A 208 25.17 -6.27 8.68
C THR A 208 26.67 -6.47 8.63
N ARG A 209 27.21 -7.42 9.41
CA ARG A 209 28.66 -7.71 9.45
C ARG A 209 29.17 -8.30 8.14
N THR A 210 28.47 -9.29 7.61
CA THR A 210 28.86 -10.03 6.40
C THR A 210 28.82 -9.14 5.16
N LEU A 211 27.72 -8.41 4.96
CA LEU A 211 27.57 -7.52 3.80
C LEU A 211 28.55 -6.35 3.86
N ASN A 212 28.83 -5.75 5.02
CA ASN A 212 29.87 -4.74 5.13
C ASN A 212 31.28 -5.30 4.85
N ALA A 213 31.58 -6.53 5.28
CA ALA A 213 32.86 -7.17 5.01
C ALA A 213 33.06 -7.46 3.51
N LEU A 214 32.01 -7.95 2.83
CA LEU A 214 32.03 -8.22 1.39
C LEU A 214 32.02 -6.93 0.55
N ALA A 215 31.26 -5.92 0.97
CA ALA A 215 31.24 -4.62 0.31
C ALA A 215 32.62 -3.95 0.30
N LYS A 216 33.40 -4.08 1.38
CA LYS A 216 34.80 -3.60 1.44
C LYS A 216 35.74 -4.32 0.48
N LYS A 217 35.47 -5.59 0.16
CA LYS A 217 36.23 -6.35 -0.83
C LYS A 217 35.83 -6.01 -2.28
N SER A 218 34.58 -5.57 -2.48
CA SER A 218 34.06 -5.19 -3.80
C SER A 218 34.64 -3.84 -4.28
N LYS A 219 34.97 -3.73 -5.56
CA LYS A 219 35.51 -2.50 -6.17
C LYS A 219 34.47 -1.37 -6.33
N THR A 220 33.20 -1.68 -6.09
CA THR A 220 32.04 -0.80 -6.29
C THR A 220 31.99 0.34 -5.26
N VAL A 221 32.64 0.18 -4.11
CA VAL A 221 32.67 1.18 -3.03
C VAL A 221 34.05 1.81 -2.93
N LYS A 222 34.16 3.12 -3.18
CA LYS A 222 35.38 3.89 -2.89
C LYS A 222 35.60 3.87 -1.36
N GLU A 223 36.77 3.41 -0.93
CA GLU A 223 37.12 3.03 0.46
C GLU A 223 36.83 4.05 1.58
N LYS A 224 36.51 5.31 1.27
CA LYS A 224 36.58 6.39 2.26
C LYS A 224 35.34 6.71 3.09
N ASP A 225 34.11 6.28 2.79
CA ASP A 225 32.96 6.95 3.45
C ASP A 225 31.72 6.16 3.90
N ILE A 226 31.61 4.82 3.79
CA ILE A 226 30.30 4.21 4.10
C ILE A 226 30.40 2.90 4.88
N ASN A 227 30.42 3.02 6.22
CA ASN A 227 29.95 1.95 7.10
C ASN A 227 28.41 1.94 7.06
N LEU A 228 27.82 0.97 6.36
CA LEU A 228 26.37 0.84 6.28
C LEU A 228 25.81 0.37 7.63
N SER A 229 24.89 1.16 8.21
CA SER A 229 24.09 0.71 9.35
C SER A 229 23.24 -0.50 8.97
N GLY A 230 22.95 -1.35 9.95
CA GLY A 230 22.16 -2.56 9.72
C GLY A 230 20.74 -2.27 9.20
N GLU A 231 20.18 -1.09 9.47
CA GLU A 231 18.88 -0.68 8.92
C GLU A 231 18.92 -0.55 7.40
N HIS A 232 19.96 0.07 6.84
CA HIS A 232 20.11 0.26 5.40
C HIS A 232 20.34 -1.07 4.65
N VAL A 233 21.03 -2.00 5.30
CA VAL A 233 21.31 -3.33 4.75
C VAL A 233 20.05 -4.20 4.68
N ARG A 234 19.10 -3.97 5.59
CA ARG A 234 17.84 -4.72 5.65
C ARG A 234 16.73 -4.11 4.81
N GLU A 235 16.93 -2.92 4.24
CA GLU A 235 15.89 -2.28 3.43
C GLU A 235 15.44 -3.17 2.26
N GLY A 236 14.14 -3.44 2.19
CA GLY A 236 13.55 -4.33 1.20
C GLY A 236 13.86 -5.82 1.39
N LEU A 237 14.36 -6.23 2.55
CA LEU A 237 14.60 -7.62 2.90
C LEU A 237 13.33 -8.27 3.46
N THR A 238 12.88 -9.35 2.85
CA THR A 238 11.95 -10.30 3.46
C THR A 238 12.75 -11.49 3.99
N CYS A 239 12.68 -11.76 5.29
CA CYS A 239 13.43 -12.84 5.93
C CYS A 239 12.58 -13.58 6.96
N ILE A 240 12.63 -14.91 6.92
CA ILE A 240 11.91 -15.80 7.82
C ILE A 240 12.93 -16.68 8.51
N VAL A 241 12.87 -16.69 9.84
CA VAL A 241 13.81 -17.39 10.72
C VAL A 241 13.02 -18.35 11.59
N SER A 242 13.21 -19.65 11.40
CA SER A 242 12.60 -20.68 12.24
C SER A 242 13.68 -21.44 13.00
N VAL A 243 13.65 -21.36 14.33
CA VAL A 243 14.53 -22.13 15.22
C VAL A 243 13.75 -23.21 15.95
N LYS A 244 14.30 -24.42 15.98
CA LYS A 244 13.78 -25.57 16.71
C LYS A 244 14.78 -25.92 17.81
N ILE A 245 14.41 -25.68 19.06
CA ILE A 245 15.29 -25.78 20.24
C ILE A 245 14.62 -26.70 21.26
N PRO A 246 15.37 -27.61 21.93
CA PRO A 246 14.80 -28.48 22.95
C PRO A 246 14.20 -27.72 24.15
N ASN A 247 14.93 -26.72 24.66
CA ASN A 247 14.54 -25.92 25.83
C ASN A 247 14.46 -24.42 25.48
N PRO A 248 13.36 -23.94 24.85
CA PRO A 248 13.21 -22.53 24.56
C PRO A 248 12.83 -21.75 25.82
N GLU A 249 13.53 -20.66 26.10
CA GLU A 249 13.23 -19.72 27.17
C GLU A 249 12.60 -18.47 26.54
N PHE A 250 11.40 -18.11 27.00
CA PHE A 250 10.68 -16.94 26.51
C PHE A 250 10.58 -15.87 27.59
N GLU A 251 10.60 -14.60 27.17
CA GLU A 251 10.27 -13.48 28.04
C GLU A 251 8.74 -13.47 28.24
N GLY A 252 8.28 -13.86 29.44
CA GLY A 252 6.87 -13.88 29.81
C GLY A 252 6.03 -15.03 29.21
N GLN A 253 4.78 -15.12 29.68
CA GLN A 253 3.87 -16.23 29.34
C GLN A 253 3.32 -16.15 27.91
N THR A 254 3.22 -14.95 27.35
CA THR A 254 2.71 -14.71 25.99
C THR A 254 3.66 -15.21 24.90
N LYS A 255 4.89 -15.62 25.27
CA LYS A 255 5.92 -16.18 24.38
C LYS A 255 6.23 -15.31 23.16
N THR A 256 6.23 -13.99 23.36
CA THR A 256 6.42 -13.03 22.27
C THR A 256 7.88 -12.85 21.91
N ARG A 257 8.81 -13.06 22.85
CA ARG A 257 10.25 -12.88 22.65
C ARG A 257 11.08 -14.07 23.15
N LEU A 258 12.04 -14.51 22.33
CA LEU A 258 12.98 -15.59 22.68
C LEU A 258 14.20 -15.03 23.43
N GLY A 259 14.54 -15.63 24.58
CA GLY A 259 15.58 -15.17 25.49
C GLY A 259 16.88 -15.99 25.49
N ASN A 260 16.95 -17.14 24.81
CA ASN A 260 18.14 -18.00 24.86
C ASN A 260 19.37 -17.33 24.20
N PRO A 261 20.45 -17.01 24.95
CA PRO A 261 21.61 -16.30 24.41
C PRO A 261 22.45 -17.17 23.47
N GLU A 262 22.45 -18.50 23.67
CA GLU A 262 23.20 -19.45 22.85
C GLU A 262 22.73 -19.46 21.40
N VAL A 263 21.41 -19.36 21.20
CA VAL A 263 20.76 -19.37 19.88
C VAL A 263 21.26 -18.23 19.01
N ARG A 264 21.50 -17.05 19.60
CA ARG A 264 22.03 -15.89 18.88
C ARG A 264 23.35 -16.21 18.18
N LYS A 265 24.30 -16.85 18.90
CA LYS A 265 25.63 -17.17 18.37
C LYS A 265 25.54 -18.22 17.26
N ILE A 266 24.72 -19.25 17.46
CA ILE A 266 24.56 -20.33 16.49
C ILE A 266 23.94 -19.80 15.19
N VAL A 267 22.90 -18.96 15.30
CA VAL A 267 22.26 -18.33 14.14
C VAL A 267 23.22 -17.37 13.43
N ASP A 268 23.94 -16.52 14.18
CA ASP A 268 24.90 -15.56 13.63
C ASP A 268 25.99 -16.26 12.79
N GLN A 269 26.60 -17.32 13.34
CA GLN A 269 27.62 -18.09 12.62
C GLN A 269 27.05 -18.80 11.39
N SER A 270 25.88 -19.42 11.51
CA SER A 270 25.27 -20.20 10.41
C SER A 270 24.89 -19.32 9.22
N VAL A 271 24.30 -18.14 9.49
CA VAL A 271 23.96 -17.19 8.42
C VAL A 271 25.22 -16.59 7.80
N GLN A 272 26.24 -16.25 8.59
CA GLN A 272 27.49 -15.71 8.06
C GLN A 272 28.17 -16.69 7.10
N GLU A 273 28.31 -17.96 7.47
CA GLU A 273 28.94 -18.98 6.64
C GLU A 273 28.21 -19.14 5.30
N TYR A 274 26.90 -19.39 5.34
CA TYR A 274 26.10 -19.60 4.13
C TYR A 274 26.05 -18.36 3.22
N LEU A 275 25.87 -17.18 3.81
CA LEU A 275 25.78 -15.94 3.04
C LEU A 275 27.11 -15.56 2.40
N THR A 276 28.24 -15.82 3.08
CA THR A 276 29.57 -15.58 2.51
C THR A 276 29.81 -16.50 1.32
N GLU A 277 29.55 -17.79 1.46
CA GLU A 277 29.70 -18.77 0.38
C GLU A 277 28.84 -18.41 -0.84
N TYR A 278 27.57 -18.07 -0.62
CA TYR A 278 26.65 -17.72 -1.71
C TYR A 278 27.06 -16.43 -2.43
N LEU A 279 27.40 -15.35 -1.70
CA LEU A 279 27.73 -14.06 -2.31
C LEU A 279 29.11 -14.03 -2.95
N GLU A 280 30.06 -14.87 -2.52
CA GLU A 280 31.34 -15.05 -3.21
C GLU A 280 31.17 -15.76 -4.57
N LEU A 281 30.18 -16.65 -4.70
CA LEU A 281 29.81 -17.31 -5.96
C LEU A 281 28.99 -16.40 -6.89
N HIS A 282 28.23 -15.45 -6.34
CA HIS A 282 27.33 -14.56 -7.07
C HIS A 282 27.63 -13.06 -6.82
N PRO A 283 28.71 -12.53 -7.42
CA PRO A 283 29.14 -11.14 -7.22
C PRO A 283 28.14 -10.10 -7.78
N ASP A 284 27.37 -10.47 -8.80
CA ASP A 284 26.31 -9.65 -9.39
C ASP A 284 25.16 -9.38 -8.40
N VAL A 285 24.77 -10.41 -7.65
CA VAL A 285 23.75 -10.30 -6.59
C VAL A 285 24.28 -9.42 -5.45
N LEU A 286 25.54 -9.59 -5.06
CA LEU A 286 26.20 -8.76 -4.05
C LEU A 286 26.21 -7.28 -4.47
N ASP A 287 26.62 -6.96 -5.69
CA ASP A 287 26.65 -5.58 -6.19
C ASP A 287 25.26 -4.94 -6.20
N ASN A 288 24.23 -5.69 -6.60
CA ASN A 288 22.84 -5.21 -6.57
C ASN A 288 22.36 -4.91 -5.15
N ILE A 289 22.62 -5.81 -4.18
CA ILE A 289 22.24 -5.63 -2.77
C ILE A 289 23.00 -4.44 -2.16
N VAL A 290 24.30 -4.32 -2.42
CA VAL A 290 25.12 -3.19 -1.95
C VAL A 290 24.65 -1.88 -2.59
N SER A 291 24.33 -1.86 -3.88
CA SER A 291 23.82 -0.64 -4.54
C SER A 291 22.50 -0.16 -3.93
N LYS A 292 21.58 -1.10 -3.62
CA LYS A 292 20.34 -0.80 -2.91
C LYS A 292 20.62 -0.26 -1.51
N SER A 293 21.51 -0.90 -0.76
CA SER A 293 21.88 -0.47 0.60
C SER A 293 22.54 0.93 0.61
N LEU A 294 23.30 1.27 -0.44
CA LEU A 294 23.88 2.61 -0.60
C LEU A 294 22.82 3.66 -0.94
N ASN A 295 21.83 3.31 -1.75
CA ASN A 295 20.70 4.19 -2.06
C ASN A 295 19.86 4.46 -0.79
N ALA A 296 19.58 3.42 -0.01
CA ALA A 296 18.96 3.50 1.31
C ALA A 296 19.74 4.42 2.26
N TYR A 297 21.07 4.28 2.33
CA TYR A 297 21.92 5.15 3.13
C TYR A 297 21.85 6.63 2.69
N LYS A 298 21.90 6.89 1.38
CA LYS A 298 21.77 8.26 0.83
C LYS A 298 20.39 8.85 1.12
N ALA A 299 19.34 8.05 0.97
CA ALA A 299 17.96 8.41 1.32
C ALA A 299 17.84 8.77 2.80
N ALA A 300 18.35 7.93 3.70
CA ALA A 300 18.36 8.19 5.13
C ALA A 300 19.17 9.45 5.51
N LEU A 301 20.29 9.70 4.85
CA LEU A 301 21.09 10.91 5.07
C LEU A 301 20.35 12.16 4.57
N ALA A 302 19.68 12.08 3.43
CA ALA A 302 18.80 13.13 2.93
C ALA A 302 17.60 13.37 3.87
N ALA A 303 16.99 12.31 4.40
CA ALA A 303 15.93 12.39 5.39
C ALA A 303 16.44 13.03 6.70
N LYS A 304 17.63 12.67 7.17
CA LYS A 304 18.26 13.30 8.34
C LYS A 304 18.50 14.80 8.13
N ARG A 305 19.02 15.20 6.96
CA ARG A 305 19.18 16.62 6.60
C ARG A 305 17.83 17.34 6.53
N ALA A 306 16.81 16.72 5.94
CA ALA A 306 15.46 17.27 5.90
C ALA A 306 14.86 17.44 7.31
N ARG A 307 15.02 16.43 8.18
CA ARG A 307 14.63 16.48 9.60
C ARG A 307 15.34 17.61 10.35
N GLU A 308 16.65 17.76 10.16
CA GLU A 308 17.44 18.82 10.80
C GLU A 308 17.04 20.21 10.31
N LEU A 309 16.74 20.37 9.02
CA LEU A 309 16.19 21.61 8.44
C LEU A 309 14.82 21.96 9.02
N VAL A 310 13.95 20.98 9.25
CA VAL A 310 12.65 21.19 9.90
C VAL A 310 12.85 21.60 11.37
N ARG A 311 13.78 20.92 12.08
CA ARG A 311 14.08 21.23 13.49
C ARG A 311 14.72 22.60 13.66
N SER A 312 15.66 22.99 12.81
CA SER A 312 16.31 24.31 12.88
C SER A 312 15.33 25.45 12.57
N LYS A 313 14.38 25.24 11.65
CA LYS A 313 13.26 26.17 11.40
C LYS A 313 12.30 26.27 12.61
N SER A 314 12.10 25.20 13.36
CA SER A 314 11.27 25.16 14.57
C SER A 314 11.91 25.90 15.76
N VAL A 315 13.21 25.76 16.00
CA VAL A 315 13.90 26.34 17.17
C VAL A 315 14.05 27.87 17.07
N LEU A 316 14.20 28.42 15.88
CA LEU A 316 14.31 29.88 15.67
C LEU A 316 12.95 30.61 15.61
N LYS A 317 11.83 29.88 15.53
CA LYS A 317 10.46 30.42 15.54
C LYS A 317 9.65 29.84 16.70
N SER A 318 9.94 30.28 17.92
CA SER A 318 9.31 29.82 19.16
C SER A 318 7.82 30.18 19.33
N SER A 319 7.04 30.45 18.27
CA SER A 319 5.60 30.72 18.46
C SER A 319 4.66 30.54 17.27
N SER A 320 5.11 30.13 16.08
CA SER A 320 4.15 29.93 14.97
C SER A 320 3.87 28.45 14.79
N LEU A 321 2.91 27.93 15.57
CA LEU A 321 2.14 26.74 15.18
C LEU A 321 1.74 26.87 13.71
N PRO A 322 1.65 25.77 12.94
CA PRO A 322 1.23 25.83 11.55
C PRO A 322 -0.02 26.69 11.44
N GLY A 323 -0.06 27.71 10.56
CA GLY A 323 -1.19 28.65 10.49
C GLY A 323 -2.55 27.98 10.18
N LYS A 324 -2.54 26.67 9.90
CA LYS A 324 -3.69 25.78 9.73
C LYS A 324 -4.24 25.24 11.05
N LEU A 325 -3.39 25.00 12.05
CA LEU A 325 -3.82 24.44 13.33
C LEU A 325 -4.57 25.51 14.12
N ALA A 326 -5.85 25.25 14.38
CA ALA A 326 -6.61 26.01 15.35
C ALA A 326 -6.35 25.39 16.73
N ASP A 327 -5.58 26.07 17.57
CA ASP A 327 -5.20 25.55 18.90
C ASP A 327 -6.35 25.62 19.91
N CYS A 328 -6.24 24.87 21.01
CA CYS A 328 -7.09 24.95 22.20
C CYS A 328 -6.46 25.84 23.28
N SER A 329 -7.25 26.30 24.27
CA SER A 329 -6.71 27.13 25.36
C SER A 329 -6.10 26.33 26.50
N SER A 330 -6.48 25.06 26.67
CA SER A 330 -5.91 24.17 27.68
C SER A 330 -4.52 23.73 27.27
N THR A 331 -3.63 23.63 28.25
CA THR A 331 -2.27 23.12 28.11
C THR A 331 -2.10 21.71 28.69
N ASN A 332 -3.16 21.15 29.29
CA ASN A 332 -3.14 19.80 29.85
C ASN A 332 -3.34 18.76 28.73
N PRO A 333 -2.34 17.92 28.42
CA PRO A 333 -2.46 16.93 27.35
C PRO A 333 -3.58 15.92 27.56
N GLU A 334 -3.85 15.53 28.81
CA GLU A 334 -4.83 14.47 29.13
C GLU A 334 -6.28 14.88 28.85
N GLU A 335 -6.56 16.18 28.88
CA GLU A 335 -7.88 16.75 28.56
C GLU A 335 -7.95 17.24 27.10
N SER A 336 -6.79 17.40 26.45
CA SER A 336 -6.72 18.01 25.13
C SER A 336 -7.01 16.98 24.03
N GLU A 337 -7.88 17.38 23.13
CA GLU A 337 -8.29 16.61 21.97
C GLU A 337 -7.85 17.32 20.69
N ILE A 338 -7.39 16.57 19.69
CA ILE A 338 -7.12 17.11 18.36
C ILE A 338 -8.00 16.43 17.32
N PHE A 339 -8.76 17.25 16.58
CA PHE A 339 -9.60 16.83 15.47
C PHE A 339 -8.86 17.04 14.16
N ILE A 340 -8.64 15.96 13.42
CA ILE A 340 -8.09 16.02 12.07
C ILE A 340 -9.26 15.96 11.10
N VAL A 341 -9.36 16.97 10.22
CA VAL A 341 -10.52 17.18 9.35
C VAL A 341 -10.08 17.29 7.90
N GLU A 342 -10.89 16.76 6.98
CA GLU A 342 -10.63 16.83 5.55
C GLU A 342 -11.01 18.20 4.96
N GLY A 343 -10.02 18.94 4.50
CA GLY A 343 -10.17 20.25 3.85
C GLY A 343 -10.50 21.40 4.81
N ASP A 344 -10.35 22.63 4.30
CA ASP A 344 -10.66 23.83 5.09
C ASP A 344 -12.17 24.03 5.27
N SER A 345 -13.01 23.44 4.41
CA SER A 345 -14.47 23.58 4.48
C SER A 345 -15.00 22.91 5.73
N ALA A 346 -14.72 21.62 5.90
CA ALA A 346 -15.09 20.89 7.11
C ALA A 346 -14.28 21.39 8.33
N GLY A 347 -13.01 21.80 8.14
CA GLY A 347 -12.23 22.47 9.18
C GLY A 347 -12.87 23.78 9.68
N GLY A 348 -13.51 24.55 8.80
CA GLY A 348 -14.24 25.76 9.14
C GLY A 348 -15.48 25.48 9.98
N SER A 349 -16.27 24.47 9.60
CA SER A 349 -17.45 24.02 10.37
C SER A 349 -17.05 23.47 11.74
N ALA A 350 -16.04 22.60 11.79
CA ALA A 350 -15.50 22.06 13.03
C ALA A 350 -15.00 23.20 13.94
N LYS A 351 -14.33 24.23 13.37
CA LYS A 351 -13.80 25.37 14.13
C LYS A 351 -14.89 26.21 14.79
N GLN A 352 -16.07 26.28 14.18
CA GLN A 352 -17.22 26.96 14.74
C GLN A 352 -17.93 26.12 15.80
N GLY A 353 -18.01 24.80 15.61
CA GLY A 353 -18.71 23.88 16.52
C GLY A 353 -17.91 23.42 17.75
N ARG A 354 -16.58 23.55 17.74
CA ARG A 354 -15.73 23.01 18.82
C ARG A 354 -15.81 23.78 20.13
N ASP A 355 -15.55 23.08 21.23
CA ASP A 355 -15.16 23.72 22.49
C ASP A 355 -13.70 24.16 22.42
N ARG A 356 -13.49 25.48 22.35
CA ARG A 356 -12.15 26.09 22.28
C ARG A 356 -11.29 25.79 23.51
N ARG A 357 -11.89 25.33 24.62
CA ARG A 357 -11.16 25.02 25.85
C ARG A 357 -10.17 23.88 25.65
N PHE A 358 -10.62 22.78 25.07
CA PHE A 358 -9.84 21.55 25.02
C PHE A 358 -9.75 20.91 23.62
N GLN A 359 -10.47 21.43 22.62
CA GLN A 359 -10.49 20.84 21.28
C GLN A 359 -9.66 21.68 20.27
N ALA A 360 -8.59 21.09 19.77
CA ALA A 360 -7.78 21.61 18.65
C ALA A 360 -8.28 21.06 17.31
N ILE A 361 -8.10 21.79 16.21
CA ILE A 361 -8.52 21.36 14.87
C ILE A 361 -7.38 21.54 13.89
N LEU A 362 -7.06 20.46 13.16
CA LEU A 362 -6.07 20.42 12.10
C LEU A 362 -6.75 20.05 10.77
N PRO A 363 -7.01 21.03 9.88
CA PRO A 363 -7.49 20.74 8.53
C PRO A 363 -6.34 20.24 7.65
N LEU A 364 -6.54 19.12 6.95
CA LEU A 364 -5.59 18.57 5.97
C LEU A 364 -6.13 18.77 4.56
N ARG A 365 -5.29 19.22 3.62
CA ARG A 365 -5.71 19.47 2.23
C ARG A 365 -5.29 18.36 1.29
N GLY A 366 -6.27 17.83 0.56
CA GLY A 366 -6.05 16.81 -0.47
C GLY A 366 -5.66 15.44 0.10
N LYS A 367 -5.32 14.52 -0.78
CA LYS A 367 -5.01 13.14 -0.41
C LYS A 367 -3.63 13.05 0.23
N ILE A 368 -3.56 12.39 1.39
CA ILE A 368 -2.30 12.13 2.08
C ILE A 368 -1.44 11.21 1.19
N LEU A 369 -0.13 11.51 1.15
CA LEU A 369 0.84 10.69 0.44
C LEU A 369 0.81 9.26 0.99
N ASN A 370 0.68 8.25 0.12
CA ASN A 370 0.83 6.87 0.53
C ASN A 370 2.30 6.59 0.91
N ILE A 371 2.53 6.36 2.20
CA ILE A 371 3.86 6.22 2.81
C ILE A 371 4.45 4.82 2.55
N GLU A 372 3.63 3.79 2.32
CA GLU A 372 4.12 2.41 2.15
C GLU A 372 5.04 2.24 0.93
N ARG A 373 4.82 3.06 -0.10
CA ARG A 373 5.52 3.01 -1.39
C ARG A 373 6.51 4.16 -1.60
N LYS A 374 6.77 4.97 -0.58
CA LYS A 374 7.59 6.19 -0.69
C LYS A 374 8.65 6.23 0.39
N ASP A 375 9.81 6.79 0.01
CA ASP A 375 10.95 7.00 0.89
C ASP A 375 10.62 7.99 2.03
N GLU A 376 11.23 7.79 3.20
CA GLU A 376 11.12 8.68 4.36
C GLU A 376 11.50 10.13 4.02
N ALA A 377 12.46 10.34 3.13
CA ALA A 377 12.83 11.69 2.70
C ALA A 377 11.67 12.42 2.00
N ALA A 378 10.84 11.70 1.23
CA ALA A 378 9.65 12.26 0.59
C ALA A 378 8.55 12.56 1.62
N MET A 379 8.43 11.73 2.65
CA MET A 379 7.52 11.95 3.77
C MET A 379 7.83 13.28 4.49
N TYR A 380 9.11 13.54 4.82
CA TYR A 380 9.50 14.79 5.48
C TYR A 380 9.45 16.02 4.57
N LYS A 381 9.42 15.87 3.25
CA LYS A 381 9.23 17.01 2.33
C LYS A 381 7.76 17.41 2.21
N ASN A 382 6.82 16.54 2.57
CA ASN A 382 5.41 16.82 2.46
C ASN A 382 4.93 17.75 3.59
N GLU A 383 4.34 18.89 3.22
CA GLU A 383 3.87 19.90 4.16
C GLU A 383 2.73 19.39 5.06
N GLU A 384 1.80 18.57 4.56
CA GLU A 384 0.69 18.04 5.36
C GLU A 384 1.19 17.09 6.46
N ILE A 385 2.19 16.26 6.14
CA ILE A 385 2.81 15.36 7.12
C ILE A 385 3.65 16.16 8.13
N GLN A 386 4.37 17.20 7.68
CA GLN A 386 5.06 18.11 8.59
C GLN A 386 4.09 18.81 9.56
N ASN A 387 2.97 19.31 9.05
CA ASN A 387 1.93 19.95 9.86
C ASN A 387 1.31 18.98 10.87
N LEU A 388 1.12 17.71 10.48
CA LEU A 388 0.65 16.66 11.37
C LEU A 388 1.66 16.37 12.49
N ILE A 389 2.94 16.20 12.15
CA ILE A 389 4.01 15.96 13.14
C ILE A 389 4.10 17.13 14.13
N LEU A 390 4.05 18.37 13.63
CA LEU A 390 4.08 19.58 14.45
C LEU A 390 2.82 19.71 15.32
N GLY A 391 1.63 19.46 14.75
CA GLY A 391 0.35 19.58 15.44
C GLY A 391 0.18 18.52 16.55
N LEU A 392 0.76 17.34 16.38
CA LEU A 392 0.76 16.29 17.40
C LEU A 392 1.86 16.49 18.46
N GLY A 393 2.76 17.46 18.29
CA GLY A 393 3.88 17.67 19.21
C GLY A 393 4.87 16.49 19.28
N LEU A 394 4.78 15.56 18.33
CA LEU A 394 5.66 14.41 18.23
C LEU A 394 7.05 14.90 17.81
N GLY A 395 7.99 14.89 18.74
CA GLY A 395 9.39 15.10 18.40
C GLY A 395 9.81 14.14 17.28
N VAL A 396 10.66 14.61 16.36
CA VAL A 396 11.15 13.82 15.20
C VAL A 396 11.86 12.51 15.62
N LYS A 397 12.22 12.37 16.90
CA LYS A 397 12.51 11.09 17.54
C LYS A 397 11.37 10.79 18.52
N CYS A 398 10.43 9.92 18.15
CA CYS A 398 9.49 9.35 19.11
C CYS A 398 10.28 8.64 20.21
N SER A 399 10.39 9.26 21.37
CA SER A 399 10.45 8.50 22.61
C SER A 399 9.00 8.17 22.97
N GLN A 400 8.74 6.91 23.28
CA GLN A 400 7.42 6.29 23.51
C GLN A 400 6.56 6.91 24.64
N ARG A 401 6.97 8.07 25.17
CA ARG A 401 6.44 8.72 26.38
C ARG A 401 5.75 10.07 26.16
N GLN A 402 5.50 10.50 24.91
CA GLN A 402 5.04 11.88 24.65
C GLN A 402 3.62 12.03 24.07
N LEU A 403 2.90 10.93 23.77
CA LEU A 403 1.49 11.03 23.36
C LEU A 403 0.58 10.88 24.57
N ASN A 404 0.10 12.01 25.09
CA ASN A 404 -0.87 12.04 26.18
C ASN A 404 -2.21 12.68 25.77
N SER A 405 -2.39 13.05 24.49
CA SER A 405 -3.61 13.67 23.96
C SER A 405 -4.46 12.70 23.14
N THR A 406 -5.78 12.85 23.25
CA THR A 406 -6.75 12.03 22.51
C THR A 406 -6.88 12.54 21.08
N ILE A 407 -6.71 11.67 20.09
CA ILE A 407 -6.79 12.03 18.67
C ILE A 407 -8.13 11.54 18.11
N ALA A 408 -8.94 12.48 17.61
CA ALA A 408 -10.20 12.21 16.95
C ALA A 408 -10.07 12.47 15.44
N LEU A 409 -10.49 11.51 14.62
CA LEU A 409 -10.52 11.64 13.16
C LEU A 409 -11.96 11.88 12.72
N LEU A 410 -12.25 13.03 12.13
CA LEU A 410 -13.54 13.35 11.51
C LEU A 410 -13.39 13.18 10.00
N LEU A 411 -13.93 12.07 9.48
CA LEU A 411 -13.82 11.68 8.08
C LEU A 411 -15.22 11.49 7.47
N ASP A 412 -15.36 11.86 6.20
CA ASP A 412 -16.55 11.54 5.41
C ASP A 412 -16.53 10.04 5.00
N GLU A 413 -17.70 9.41 4.90
CA GLU A 413 -17.85 7.94 4.74
C GLU A 413 -17.13 7.42 3.50
N SER A 414 -17.09 8.20 2.42
CA SER A 414 -16.48 7.82 1.13
C SER A 414 -14.94 7.80 1.13
N GLU A 415 -14.28 8.51 2.05
CA GLU A 415 -12.82 8.60 2.14
C GLU A 415 -12.20 7.89 3.37
N SER A 416 -13.05 7.40 4.29
CA SER A 416 -12.68 6.64 5.50
C SER A 416 -11.72 5.44 5.25
N LEU A 417 -11.81 4.80 4.08
CA LEU A 417 -10.93 3.71 3.63
C LEU A 417 -9.49 4.15 3.35
N HIS A 418 -9.26 5.38 2.85
CA HIS A 418 -7.91 5.88 2.57
C HIS A 418 -7.14 6.21 3.85
N PHE A 419 -7.82 6.67 4.90
CA PHE A 419 -7.19 6.94 6.20
C PHE A 419 -6.87 5.67 6.98
N SER A 420 -7.62 4.58 6.77
CA SER A 420 -7.29 3.27 7.36
C SER A 420 -5.93 2.74 6.89
N ILE A 421 -5.40 3.21 5.75
CA ILE A 421 -4.06 2.86 5.25
C ILE A 421 -2.95 3.43 6.15
N LEU A 422 -3.18 4.53 6.87
CA LEU A 422 -2.25 5.06 7.87
C LEU A 422 -2.08 4.10 9.08
N ARG A 423 -3.00 3.15 9.28
CA ARG A 423 -2.97 2.17 10.37
C ARG A 423 -1.85 1.14 10.22
N ASN A 424 -1.34 0.90 9.00
CA ASN A 424 -0.44 -0.22 8.69
C ASN A 424 1.01 0.17 8.39
N CYS A 425 1.34 1.45 8.28
CA CYS A 425 2.72 1.89 8.03
C CYS A 425 3.42 2.35 9.32
N SER A 426 4.75 2.39 9.27
CA SER A 426 5.73 2.67 10.34
C SER A 426 5.47 3.87 11.26
N LEU A 427 4.42 4.67 11.01
CA LEU A 427 3.79 5.54 12.00
C LEU A 427 3.19 4.76 13.18
N SER A 428 2.88 3.47 13.07
CA SER A 428 2.41 2.64 14.20
C SER A 428 3.42 2.55 15.36
N TRP A 429 4.71 2.80 15.12
CA TRP A 429 5.72 2.87 16.20
C TRP A 429 5.68 4.20 16.97
N CYS A 430 5.15 5.26 16.35
CA CYS A 430 4.97 6.58 16.94
C CYS A 430 3.55 6.82 17.45
N LEU A 431 2.54 6.33 16.75
CA LEU A 431 1.12 6.53 17.00
C LEU A 431 0.52 5.21 17.51
N GLN A 432 0.71 4.95 18.80
CA GLN A 432 -0.18 4.04 19.52
C GLN A 432 -1.46 4.82 19.87
N VAL A 433 -2.21 5.19 18.83
CA VAL A 433 -3.49 5.89 18.97
C VAL A 433 -4.55 4.85 19.26
N THR A 434 -5.10 4.90 20.46
CA THR A 434 -6.38 4.29 20.76
C THR A 434 -7.45 5.08 20.01
N ILE A 435 -7.75 4.70 18.77
CA ILE A 435 -8.91 5.23 18.04
C ILE A 435 -10.14 4.55 18.63
N SER A 436 -10.74 5.18 19.64
CA SER A 436 -12.11 4.85 20.05
C SER A 436 -13.07 5.47 19.04
N LEU A 437 -13.46 4.70 18.02
CA LEU A 437 -14.64 5.02 17.22
C LEU A 437 -15.87 4.89 18.11
N LYS A 438 -16.21 5.95 18.86
CA LYS A 438 -17.57 6.11 19.35
C LYS A 438 -18.40 6.58 18.16
N LYS A 439 -19.16 5.67 17.55
CA LYS A 439 -20.43 6.07 16.93
C LYS A 439 -21.27 6.60 18.09
N GLU A 440 -21.48 7.91 18.14
CA GLU A 440 -22.62 8.41 18.88
C GLU A 440 -23.84 7.91 18.11
N ASP A 441 -24.55 6.98 18.74
CA ASP A 441 -25.84 6.48 18.28
C ASP A 441 -26.84 7.63 18.36
N ASP A 442 -26.97 8.36 17.26
CA ASP A 442 -28.11 9.25 17.03
C ASP A 442 -29.36 8.41 16.72
N ASP A 443 -30.35 8.53 17.62
CA ASP A 443 -31.77 8.17 17.52
C ASP A 443 -32.18 6.82 16.87
N PRO A 444 -32.75 5.86 17.63
CA PRO A 444 -33.13 4.54 17.11
C PRO A 444 -34.34 4.51 16.15
N GLU A 445 -34.88 5.65 15.69
CA GLU A 445 -36.11 5.69 14.88
C GLU A 445 -35.97 6.24 13.44
N LYS A 446 -34.76 6.54 12.93
CA LYS A 446 -34.60 6.94 11.52
C LYS A 446 -33.43 6.26 10.82
N SER A 447 -33.58 4.98 10.49
CA SER A 447 -32.84 4.37 9.40
C SER A 447 -33.34 4.94 8.06
N GLN A 448 -32.75 6.06 7.62
CA GLN A 448 -32.89 6.48 6.22
C GLN A 448 -32.09 5.51 5.35
N TYR A 449 -32.75 4.46 4.88
CA TYR A 449 -32.27 3.68 3.75
C TYR A 449 -32.40 4.55 2.50
N THR A 450 -31.28 5.04 1.98
CA THR A 450 -31.25 5.66 0.64
C THR A 450 -31.12 4.53 -0.38
N GLU A 451 -32.25 4.11 -0.96
CA GLU A 451 -32.24 3.19 -2.08
C GLU A 451 -31.81 3.92 -3.36
N TYR A 452 -30.70 3.46 -3.95
CA TYR A 452 -30.24 3.95 -5.25
C TYR A 452 -30.65 2.95 -6.33
N PHE A 453 -31.62 3.33 -7.16
CA PHE A 453 -32.08 2.56 -8.30
C PHE A 453 -31.82 3.33 -9.60
N TYR A 454 -30.92 2.81 -10.44
CA TYR A 454 -30.55 3.41 -11.72
C TYR A 454 -31.01 2.49 -12.86
N ALA A 455 -32.23 2.70 -13.35
CA ALA A 455 -32.85 1.88 -14.39
C ALA A 455 -32.11 1.95 -15.73
N GLY A 456 -31.45 3.07 -16.02
CA GLY A 456 -30.69 3.33 -17.25
C GLY A 456 -29.26 2.78 -17.26
N GLY A 457 -28.84 2.05 -16.23
CA GLY A 457 -27.56 1.35 -16.18
C GLY A 457 -26.36 2.26 -16.44
N LEU A 458 -25.46 1.85 -17.35
CA LEU A 458 -24.25 2.62 -17.65
C LEU A 458 -24.53 3.98 -18.29
N LYS A 459 -25.67 4.16 -18.97
CA LYS A 459 -26.00 5.45 -19.61
C LYS A 459 -26.30 6.53 -18.59
N GLU A 460 -27.08 6.20 -17.56
CA GLU A 460 -27.33 7.08 -16.42
C GLU A 460 -26.04 7.38 -15.65
N TYR A 461 -25.16 6.40 -15.52
CA TYR A 461 -23.89 6.61 -14.82
C TYR A 461 -22.97 7.60 -15.55
N VAL A 462 -22.88 7.54 -16.89
CA VAL A 462 -22.16 8.54 -17.68
C VAL A 462 -22.83 9.91 -17.58
N SER A 463 -24.16 9.97 -17.61
CA SER A 463 -24.90 11.22 -17.44
C SER A 463 -24.62 11.86 -16.07
N TRP A 464 -24.55 11.04 -15.02
CA TRP A 464 -24.24 11.49 -13.66
C TRP A 464 -22.81 12.05 -13.55
N LEU A 465 -21.82 11.37 -14.15
CA LEU A 465 -20.43 11.85 -14.20
C LEU A 465 -20.25 13.15 -14.99
N ASN A 466 -21.21 13.48 -15.86
CA ASN A 466 -21.18 14.64 -16.73
C ASN A 466 -22.18 15.74 -16.32
N ILE A 467 -22.76 15.69 -15.11
CA ILE A 467 -23.73 16.69 -14.63
C ILE A 467 -23.22 18.13 -14.78
N ASP A 468 -21.95 18.38 -14.48
CA ASP A 468 -21.34 19.72 -14.55
C ASP A 468 -20.72 20.05 -15.92
N LYS A 469 -20.88 19.18 -16.92
CA LYS A 469 -20.25 19.32 -18.25
C LYS A 469 -21.31 19.54 -19.33
N SER A 470 -20.91 20.20 -20.41
CA SER A 470 -21.74 20.40 -21.61
C SER A 470 -21.57 19.24 -22.60
N PRO A 471 -22.55 18.33 -22.73
CA PRO A 471 -22.46 17.22 -23.66
C PRO A 471 -22.62 17.68 -25.12
N ILE A 472 -21.85 17.07 -26.03
CA ILE A 472 -21.95 17.33 -27.48
C ILE A 472 -23.13 16.57 -28.10
N HIS A 473 -23.43 15.40 -27.55
CA HIS A 473 -24.49 14.49 -28.01
C HIS A 473 -24.99 13.64 -26.84
N ASP A 474 -26.11 12.93 -27.05
CA ASP A 474 -26.67 12.01 -26.07
C ASP A 474 -25.73 10.84 -25.75
N VAL A 475 -25.86 10.25 -24.55
CA VAL A 475 -24.97 9.15 -24.13
C VAL A 475 -25.12 7.95 -25.07
N LEU A 476 -24.02 7.65 -25.78
CA LEU A 476 -23.95 6.49 -26.64
C LEU A 476 -23.70 5.28 -25.76
N GLY A 477 -24.49 4.22 -25.92
CA GLY A 477 -24.19 3.00 -25.19
C GLY A 477 -24.89 1.79 -25.75
N PHE A 478 -24.18 0.68 -25.71
CA PHE A 478 -24.59 -0.59 -26.29
C PHE A 478 -24.14 -1.75 -25.40
N ARG A 479 -24.92 -2.82 -25.46
CA ARG A 479 -24.57 -4.12 -24.89
C ARG A 479 -24.46 -5.14 -26.00
N LYS A 480 -23.37 -5.92 -26.00
CA LYS A 480 -23.15 -7.00 -26.97
C LYS A 480 -22.62 -8.23 -26.28
N GLU A 481 -23.15 -9.39 -26.64
CA GLU A 481 -22.66 -10.69 -26.19
C GLU A 481 -21.92 -11.38 -27.34
N THR A 482 -20.71 -11.85 -27.09
CA THR A 482 -19.87 -12.52 -28.09
C THR A 482 -18.96 -13.54 -27.41
N ASN A 483 -18.97 -14.79 -27.88
CA ASN A 483 -18.13 -15.89 -27.37
C ASN A 483 -18.20 -16.08 -25.84
N GLY A 484 -19.39 -15.93 -25.24
CA GLY A 484 -19.57 -16.06 -23.79
C GLY A 484 -19.11 -14.85 -22.97
N ALA A 485 -18.65 -13.78 -23.61
CA ALA A 485 -18.36 -12.50 -22.98
C ALA A 485 -19.51 -11.51 -23.22
N SER A 486 -20.04 -10.89 -22.17
CA SER A 486 -20.99 -9.77 -22.27
C SER A 486 -20.24 -8.46 -22.09
N ILE A 487 -20.34 -7.57 -23.06
CA ILE A 487 -19.70 -6.25 -23.06
C ILE A 487 -20.79 -5.19 -23.00
N ASP A 488 -20.66 -4.24 -22.08
CA ASP A 488 -21.53 -3.08 -21.94
C ASP A 488 -20.65 -1.84 -21.94
N VAL A 489 -20.88 -0.93 -22.90
CA VAL A 489 -20.07 0.29 -23.07
C VAL A 489 -21.00 1.47 -23.15
N ALA A 490 -20.69 2.53 -22.39
CA ALA A 490 -21.33 3.83 -22.50
C ALA A 490 -20.27 4.93 -22.66
N LEU A 491 -20.49 5.89 -23.54
CA LEU A 491 -19.54 6.96 -23.84
C LEU A 491 -20.23 8.25 -24.28
N GLN A 492 -19.60 9.39 -23.95
CA GLN A 492 -20.08 10.72 -24.29
C GLN A 492 -18.92 11.71 -24.38
N TRP A 493 -18.88 12.51 -25.45
CA TRP A 493 -17.96 13.64 -25.54
C TRP A 493 -18.61 14.93 -25.02
N CYS A 494 -17.86 15.74 -24.29
CA CYS A 494 -18.28 17.05 -23.79
C CYS A 494 -17.44 18.17 -24.41
N SER A 495 -18.00 19.35 -24.68
CA SER A 495 -17.26 20.46 -25.31
C SER A 495 -16.25 21.11 -24.35
N ASP A 496 -16.59 21.21 -23.07
CA ASP A 496 -15.81 22.03 -22.11
C ASP A 496 -14.74 21.23 -21.34
N ALA A 497 -14.63 19.93 -21.60
CA ALA A 497 -13.62 19.05 -20.99
C ALA A 497 -12.39 18.89 -21.89
N TYR A 498 -11.19 19.02 -21.29
CA TYR A 498 -9.88 18.88 -21.94
C TYR A 498 -9.13 17.60 -21.53
N SER A 499 -9.68 16.80 -20.61
CA SER A 499 -9.14 15.51 -20.18
C SER A 499 -10.08 14.37 -20.52
N ASP A 500 -9.56 13.15 -20.65
CA ASP A 500 -10.35 11.93 -20.82
C ASP A 500 -10.64 11.25 -19.47
N THR A 501 -11.84 10.70 -19.31
CA THR A 501 -12.25 9.92 -18.14
C THR A 501 -12.70 8.54 -18.62
N MET A 502 -11.91 7.51 -18.36
CA MET A 502 -12.28 6.13 -18.68
C MET A 502 -12.35 5.25 -17.44
N LEU A 503 -13.48 4.58 -17.24
CA LEU A 503 -13.70 3.63 -16.14
C LEU A 503 -13.90 2.22 -16.69
N GLY A 504 -13.10 1.27 -16.20
CA GLY A 504 -13.16 -0.13 -16.58
C GLY A 504 -13.67 -1.03 -15.46
N TYR A 505 -14.51 -2.00 -15.82
CA TYR A 505 -15.04 -3.02 -14.93
C TYR A 505 -14.94 -4.40 -15.60
N ALA A 506 -14.47 -5.39 -14.85
CA ALA A 506 -14.46 -6.79 -15.26
C ALA A 506 -15.15 -7.65 -14.20
N ASN A 507 -16.21 -8.37 -14.56
CA ASN A 507 -17.07 -9.13 -13.64
C ASN A 507 -17.50 -8.30 -12.41
N SER A 508 -17.92 -7.06 -12.65
CA SER A 508 -18.30 -6.07 -11.61
C SER A 508 -17.16 -5.58 -10.71
N ILE A 509 -15.90 -5.97 -10.97
CA ILE A 509 -14.72 -5.48 -10.26
C ILE A 509 -14.12 -4.30 -11.02
N ARG A 510 -13.90 -3.17 -10.34
CA ARG A 510 -13.31 -1.97 -10.94
C ARG A 510 -11.81 -2.17 -11.21
N THR A 511 -11.40 -2.01 -12.46
CA THR A 511 -9.99 -2.12 -12.86
C THR A 511 -9.34 -0.73 -12.90
N ILE A 512 -8.77 -0.31 -11.77
CA ILE A 512 -8.20 1.03 -11.57
C ILE A 512 -7.03 1.31 -12.52
N ASP A 513 -6.17 0.32 -12.75
CA ASP A 513 -4.98 0.44 -13.62
C ASP A 513 -5.30 0.13 -15.10
N GLY A 514 -6.59 -0.09 -15.41
CA GLY A 514 -7.14 -0.37 -16.73
C GLY A 514 -7.04 -1.83 -17.15
N GLY A 515 -6.59 -2.09 -18.37
CA GLY A 515 -6.42 -3.44 -18.90
C GLY A 515 -6.92 -3.60 -20.33
N THR A 516 -6.98 -4.85 -20.77
CA THR A 516 -7.23 -5.23 -22.17
C THR A 516 -8.54 -4.68 -22.74
N HIS A 517 -9.58 -4.56 -21.93
CA HIS A 517 -10.86 -3.97 -22.31
C HIS A 517 -10.76 -2.45 -22.56
N ILE A 518 -10.09 -1.68 -21.70
CA ILE A 518 -9.89 -0.23 -21.93
C ILE A 518 -8.97 0.00 -23.13
N GLU A 519 -7.92 -0.81 -23.29
CA GLU A 519 -7.04 -0.73 -24.47
C GLU A 519 -7.79 -1.01 -25.77
N GLY A 520 -8.72 -1.96 -25.76
CA GLY A 520 -9.60 -2.26 -26.89
C GLY A 520 -10.42 -1.04 -27.30
N VAL A 521 -11.05 -0.36 -26.33
CA VAL A 521 -11.81 0.87 -26.59
C VAL A 521 -10.91 1.98 -27.12
N LYS A 522 -9.75 2.22 -26.51
CA LYS A 522 -8.77 3.24 -26.96
C LYS A 522 -8.33 3.02 -28.40
N ALA A 523 -8.02 1.78 -28.77
CA ALA A 523 -7.60 1.41 -30.12
C ALA A 523 -8.74 1.59 -31.13
N SER A 524 -9.94 1.15 -30.76
CA SER A 524 -11.14 1.23 -31.60
C SER A 524 -11.55 2.66 -31.90
N LEU A 525 -11.61 3.53 -30.87
CA LEU A 525 -11.92 4.95 -31.02
C LEU A 525 -10.95 5.64 -31.97
N THR A 526 -9.64 5.45 -31.74
CA THR A 526 -8.60 6.10 -32.54
C THR A 526 -8.69 5.67 -34.00
N ARG A 527 -8.93 4.39 -34.27
CA ARG A 527 -9.00 3.83 -35.63
C ARG A 527 -10.28 4.27 -36.35
N THR A 528 -11.43 4.15 -35.68
CA THR A 528 -12.75 4.43 -36.26
C THR A 528 -12.88 5.92 -36.56
N LEU A 529 -12.52 6.79 -35.63
CA LEU A 529 -12.61 8.23 -35.85
C LEU A 529 -11.62 8.73 -36.90
N ASN A 530 -10.40 8.19 -36.98
CA ASN A 530 -9.49 8.52 -38.10
C ASN A 530 -10.02 8.03 -39.45
N ALA A 531 -10.66 6.85 -39.50
CA ALA A 531 -11.24 6.32 -40.73
C ALA A 531 -12.44 7.16 -41.20
N LEU A 532 -13.32 7.57 -40.29
CA LEU A 532 -14.49 8.40 -40.57
C LEU A 532 -14.11 9.86 -40.84
N ALA A 533 -13.12 10.41 -40.13
CA ALA A 533 -12.61 11.76 -40.37
C ALA A 533 -12.03 11.93 -41.79
N LYS A 534 -11.41 10.89 -42.35
CA LYS A 534 -10.95 10.90 -43.76
C LYS A 534 -12.10 10.93 -44.77
N LYS A 535 -13.27 10.42 -44.39
CA LYS A 535 -14.48 10.45 -45.22
C LYS A 535 -15.29 11.74 -45.06
N SER A 536 -15.15 12.45 -43.93
CA SER A 536 -15.93 13.66 -43.65
C SER A 536 -15.41 14.88 -44.42
N LYS A 537 -16.30 15.82 -44.74
CA LYS A 537 -15.96 17.06 -45.47
C LYS A 537 -15.24 18.10 -44.60
N THR A 538 -15.14 17.85 -43.30
CA THR A 538 -14.64 18.77 -42.29
C THR A 538 -13.11 18.85 -42.28
N VAL A 539 -12.42 17.78 -42.72
CA VAL A 539 -10.96 17.75 -42.83
C VAL A 539 -10.53 18.23 -44.21
N LYS A 540 -10.01 19.47 -44.30
CA LYS A 540 -9.53 20.06 -45.57
C LYS A 540 -8.18 19.49 -46.05
N GLU A 541 -7.40 18.88 -45.16
CA GLU A 541 -6.08 18.30 -45.44
C GLU A 541 -6.14 16.76 -45.37
N LYS A 542 -5.97 16.08 -46.50
CA LYS A 542 -6.13 14.62 -46.63
C LYS A 542 -5.16 13.77 -45.77
N ASP A 543 -4.15 14.39 -45.14
CA ASP A 543 -3.05 13.70 -44.45
C ASP A 543 -3.01 13.89 -42.93
N ILE A 544 -4.04 14.49 -42.31
CA ILE A 544 -4.07 14.64 -40.83
C ILE A 544 -4.38 13.30 -40.18
N ASN A 545 -3.42 12.75 -39.43
CA ASN A 545 -3.61 11.56 -38.59
C ASN A 545 -3.72 11.97 -37.13
N LEU A 546 -4.92 11.85 -36.55
CA LEU A 546 -5.17 12.21 -35.16
C LEU A 546 -4.57 11.15 -34.24
N SER A 547 -3.80 11.57 -33.23
CA SER A 547 -3.33 10.66 -32.18
C SER A 547 -4.51 10.22 -31.32
N GLY A 548 -4.34 9.11 -30.59
CA GLY A 548 -5.37 8.65 -29.67
C GLY A 548 -5.70 9.67 -28.57
N GLU A 549 -4.76 10.51 -28.16
CA GLU A 549 -5.00 11.57 -27.16
C GLU A 549 -5.95 12.64 -27.70
N HIS A 550 -5.75 13.10 -28.95
CA HIS A 550 -6.61 14.11 -29.57
C HIS A 550 -8.05 13.60 -29.75
N VAL A 551 -8.20 12.30 -30.03
CA VAL A 551 -9.50 11.65 -30.22
C VAL A 551 -10.29 11.55 -28.91
N ARG A 552 -9.58 11.40 -27.78
CA ARG A 552 -10.18 11.18 -26.47
C ARG A 552 -10.39 12.46 -25.66
N GLU A 553 -9.92 13.61 -26.14
CA GLU A 553 -10.08 14.87 -25.43
C GLU A 553 -11.57 15.15 -25.12
N GLY A 554 -11.89 15.27 -23.82
CA GLY A 554 -13.25 15.50 -23.33
C GLY A 554 -14.19 14.29 -23.40
N LEU A 555 -13.66 13.08 -23.57
CA LEU A 555 -14.42 11.83 -23.56
C LEU A 555 -14.63 11.32 -22.13
N THR A 556 -15.87 11.04 -21.76
CA THR A 556 -16.22 10.19 -20.62
C THR A 556 -16.68 8.83 -21.15
N CYS A 557 -16.04 7.75 -20.73
CA CYS A 557 -16.36 6.39 -21.18
C CYS A 557 -16.33 5.39 -20.02
N ILE A 558 -17.31 4.50 -20.00
CA ILE A 558 -17.43 3.41 -19.04
C ILE A 558 -17.55 2.10 -19.81
N VAL A 559 -16.72 1.12 -19.43
CA VAL A 559 -16.61 -0.18 -20.08
C VAL A 559 -16.77 -1.25 -19.01
N SER A 560 -17.80 -2.08 -19.14
CA SER A 560 -18.04 -3.23 -18.27
C SER A 560 -18.03 -4.51 -19.08
N VAL A 561 -17.18 -5.45 -18.70
CA VAL A 561 -17.04 -6.75 -19.36
C VAL A 561 -17.36 -7.84 -18.36
N LYS A 562 -18.22 -8.79 -18.74
CA LYS A 562 -18.47 -10.03 -18.02
C LYS A 562 -17.91 -11.20 -18.82
N ILE A 563 -16.99 -11.95 -18.24
CA ILE A 563 -16.30 -13.09 -18.86
C ILE A 563 -16.27 -14.28 -17.89
N PRO A 564 -16.29 -15.53 -18.39
CA PRO A 564 -16.32 -16.72 -17.55
C PRO A 564 -15.04 -16.86 -16.71
N ASN A 565 -13.86 -16.64 -17.31
CA ASN A 565 -12.56 -16.81 -16.66
C ASN A 565 -11.74 -15.51 -16.75
N PRO A 566 -11.97 -14.54 -15.86
CA PRO A 566 -11.16 -13.31 -15.84
C PRO A 566 -9.75 -13.59 -15.28
N GLU A 567 -8.75 -13.28 -16.09
CA GLU A 567 -7.34 -13.26 -15.73
C GLU A 567 -6.97 -11.82 -15.40
N PHE A 568 -6.67 -11.56 -14.13
CA PHE A 568 -6.20 -10.27 -13.67
C PHE A 568 -4.68 -10.28 -13.50
N GLU A 569 -4.03 -9.15 -13.77
CA GLU A 569 -2.63 -8.95 -13.42
C GLU A 569 -2.54 -8.73 -11.89
N GLY A 570 -2.07 -9.75 -11.17
CA GLY A 570 -1.88 -9.69 -9.71
C GLY A 570 -3.14 -9.99 -8.87
N GLN A 571 -2.93 -10.11 -7.56
CA GLN A 571 -3.99 -10.48 -6.60
C GLN A 571 -4.99 -9.36 -6.32
N THR A 572 -4.57 -8.11 -6.53
CA THR A 572 -5.38 -6.90 -6.28
C THR A 572 -6.47 -6.67 -7.32
N LYS A 573 -6.47 -7.45 -8.42
CA LYS A 573 -7.46 -7.39 -9.51
C LYS A 573 -7.60 -5.99 -10.13
N THR A 574 -6.52 -5.20 -10.16
CA THR A 574 -6.56 -3.81 -10.63
C THR A 574 -6.48 -3.68 -12.15
N ARG A 575 -6.01 -4.71 -12.86
CA ARG A 575 -5.88 -4.71 -14.31
C ARG A 575 -6.32 -6.03 -14.94
N LEU A 576 -7.12 -5.95 -16.00
CA LEU A 576 -7.54 -7.13 -16.77
C LEU A 576 -6.48 -7.53 -17.80
N GLY A 577 -6.05 -8.79 -17.77
CA GLY A 577 -4.98 -9.35 -18.61
C GLY A 577 -5.44 -10.20 -19.79
N ASN A 578 -6.70 -10.65 -19.86
CA ASN A 578 -7.15 -11.53 -20.95
C ASN A 578 -6.97 -10.88 -22.33
N PRO A 579 -6.09 -11.40 -23.22
CA PRO A 579 -5.81 -10.77 -24.51
C PRO A 579 -6.99 -10.88 -25.50
N GLU A 580 -7.83 -11.90 -25.34
CA GLU A 580 -9.01 -12.12 -26.18
C GLU A 580 -10.02 -10.99 -26.03
N VAL A 581 -10.20 -10.49 -24.79
CA VAL A 581 -11.14 -9.40 -24.48
C VAL A 581 -10.81 -8.14 -25.26
N ARG A 582 -9.52 -7.83 -25.47
CA ARG A 582 -9.10 -6.67 -26.25
C ARG A 582 -9.67 -6.71 -27.66
N LYS A 583 -9.60 -7.86 -28.34
CA LYS A 583 -10.07 -8.01 -29.72
C LYS A 583 -11.60 -7.93 -29.80
N ILE A 584 -12.30 -8.56 -28.85
CA ILE A 584 -13.77 -8.58 -28.82
C ILE A 584 -14.30 -7.16 -28.56
N VAL A 585 -13.72 -6.44 -27.60
CA VAL A 585 -14.12 -5.06 -27.30
C VAL A 585 -13.79 -4.12 -28.45
N ASP A 586 -12.60 -4.23 -29.04
CA ASP A 586 -12.17 -3.41 -30.19
C ASP A 586 -13.14 -3.53 -31.38
N GLN A 587 -13.48 -4.75 -31.77
CA GLN A 587 -14.41 -5.03 -32.85
C GLN A 587 -15.83 -4.56 -32.52
N SER A 588 -16.32 -4.82 -31.31
CA SER A 588 -17.69 -4.46 -30.89
C SER A 588 -17.89 -2.95 -30.85
N VAL A 589 -16.93 -2.20 -30.32
CA VAL A 589 -16.97 -0.73 -30.32
C VAL A 589 -16.84 -0.19 -31.73
N GLN A 590 -16.00 -0.79 -32.58
CA GLN A 590 -15.81 -0.33 -33.95
C GLN A 590 -17.11 -0.45 -34.76
N GLU A 591 -17.77 -1.60 -34.70
CA GLU A 591 -19.03 -1.86 -35.41
C GLU A 591 -20.12 -0.86 -34.98
N TYR A 592 -20.38 -0.77 -33.66
CA TYR A 592 -21.41 0.13 -33.13
C TYR A 592 -21.13 1.60 -33.44
N LEU A 593 -19.89 2.04 -33.23
CA LEU A 593 -19.53 3.44 -33.43
C LEU A 593 -19.56 3.84 -34.91
N THR A 594 -19.17 2.92 -35.81
CA THR A 594 -19.24 3.16 -37.26
C THR A 594 -20.69 3.31 -37.69
N GLU A 595 -21.56 2.39 -37.29
CA GLU A 595 -22.99 2.43 -37.62
C GLU A 595 -23.65 3.72 -37.10
N TYR A 596 -23.40 4.06 -35.83
CA TYR A 596 -23.98 5.26 -35.22
C TYR A 596 -23.50 6.56 -35.88
N LEU A 597 -22.19 6.71 -36.12
CA LEU A 597 -21.64 7.95 -36.67
C LEU A 597 -21.91 8.11 -38.18
N GLU A 598 -22.13 7.02 -38.92
CA GLU A 598 -22.60 7.10 -40.31
C GLU A 598 -24.08 7.53 -40.39
N LEU A 599 -24.90 7.19 -39.39
CA LEU A 599 -26.29 7.66 -39.26
C LEU A 599 -26.39 9.11 -38.75
N HIS A 600 -25.43 9.56 -37.95
CA HIS A 600 -25.40 10.88 -37.32
C HIS A 600 -24.15 11.70 -37.73
N PRO A 601 -24.10 12.19 -38.98
CA PRO A 601 -22.93 12.90 -39.51
C PRO A 601 -22.66 14.25 -38.82
N ASP A 602 -23.70 14.88 -38.26
CA ASP A 602 -23.64 16.09 -37.45
C ASP A 602 -22.88 15.89 -36.13
N VAL A 603 -23.10 14.75 -35.46
CA VAL A 603 -22.38 14.34 -34.26
C VAL A 603 -20.92 14.03 -34.60
N LEU A 604 -20.69 13.31 -35.71
CA LEU A 604 -19.35 13.02 -36.22
C LEU A 604 -18.56 14.31 -36.49
N ASP A 605 -19.14 15.27 -37.20
CA ASP A 605 -18.48 16.54 -37.52
C ASP A 605 -18.13 17.34 -36.26
N SER A 606 -18.99 17.30 -35.23
CA SER A 606 -18.74 17.96 -33.94
C SER A 606 -17.58 17.32 -33.18
N ILE A 607 -17.54 15.99 -33.12
CA ILE A 607 -16.45 15.23 -32.48
C ILE A 607 -15.13 15.46 -33.24
N VAL A 608 -15.13 15.33 -34.57
CA VAL A 608 -13.95 15.54 -35.41
C VAL A 608 -13.44 16.97 -35.31
N SER A 609 -14.33 17.97 -35.29
CA SER A 609 -13.97 19.37 -35.09
C SER A 609 -13.25 19.58 -33.75
N LYS A 610 -13.76 18.98 -32.66
CA LYS A 610 -13.11 19.03 -31.34
C LYS A 610 -11.72 18.37 -31.37
N SER A 611 -11.61 17.16 -31.91
CA SER A 611 -10.31 16.46 -32.01
C SER A 611 -9.31 17.18 -32.93
N LEU A 612 -9.79 17.91 -33.94
CA LEU A 612 -8.96 18.72 -34.82
C LEU A 612 -8.49 20.00 -34.12
N ASN A 613 -9.32 20.60 -33.26
CA ASN A 613 -8.93 21.71 -32.40
C ASN A 613 -7.88 21.27 -31.37
N ALA A 614 -8.06 20.09 -30.77
CA ALA A 614 -7.07 19.43 -29.90
C ALA A 614 -5.72 19.24 -30.62
N TYR A 615 -5.75 18.68 -31.84
CA TYR A 615 -4.54 18.52 -32.67
C TYR A 615 -3.85 19.86 -32.98
N LYS A 616 -4.62 20.89 -33.37
CA LYS A 616 -4.09 22.23 -33.62
C LYS A 616 -3.50 22.85 -32.37
N ALA A 617 -4.15 22.67 -31.21
CA ALA A 617 -3.66 23.13 -29.92
C ALA A 617 -2.34 22.43 -29.56
N ALA A 618 -2.24 21.11 -29.74
CA ALA A 618 -1.01 20.35 -29.52
C ALA A 618 0.11 20.76 -30.48
N LEU A 619 -0.19 21.01 -31.77
CA LEU A 619 0.80 21.50 -32.74
C LEU A 619 1.26 22.92 -32.42
N ALA A 620 0.34 23.80 -32.04
CA ALA A 620 0.64 25.16 -31.62
C ALA A 620 1.46 25.18 -30.33
N ALA A 621 1.13 24.30 -29.38
CA ALA A 621 1.91 24.06 -28.18
C ALA A 621 3.31 23.60 -28.55
N LYS A 622 3.47 22.54 -29.35
CA LYS A 622 4.79 22.06 -29.82
C LYS A 622 5.63 23.16 -30.48
N ARG A 623 5.04 23.96 -31.38
CA ARG A 623 5.70 25.11 -32.00
C ARG A 623 6.10 26.16 -30.97
N ALA A 624 5.24 26.44 -30.00
CA ALA A 624 5.55 27.37 -28.91
C ALA A 624 6.69 26.84 -28.02
N ARG A 625 6.71 25.53 -27.70
CA ARG A 625 7.82 24.88 -26.99
C ARG A 625 9.13 25.00 -27.76
N GLU A 626 9.10 24.75 -29.07
CA GLU A 626 10.27 24.88 -29.94
C GLU A 626 10.75 26.34 -30.06
N LEU A 627 9.85 27.32 -30.08
CA LEU A 627 10.17 28.75 -30.04
C LEU A 627 10.78 29.18 -28.71
N VAL A 628 10.27 28.66 -27.59
CA VAL A 628 10.86 28.89 -26.25
C VAL A 628 12.24 28.23 -26.19
N ARG A 629 12.41 27.02 -26.74
CA ARG A 629 13.69 26.31 -26.81
C ARG A 629 14.69 27.02 -27.72
N SER A 630 14.27 27.51 -28.89
CA SER A 630 15.16 28.21 -29.82
C SER A 630 15.57 29.59 -29.31
N LYS A 631 14.67 30.32 -28.62
CA LYS A 631 15.02 31.54 -27.89
C LYS A 631 15.97 31.28 -26.73
N SER A 632 15.81 30.17 -26.01
CA SER A 632 16.73 29.73 -24.95
C SER A 632 18.14 29.42 -25.48
N VAL A 633 18.27 28.87 -26.70
CA VAL A 633 19.57 28.53 -27.31
C VAL A 633 20.25 29.73 -27.98
N LEU A 634 19.50 30.64 -28.62
CA LEU A 634 20.04 31.83 -29.30
C LEU A 634 20.34 33.01 -28.34
N LYS A 635 19.76 33.01 -27.13
CA LYS A 635 20.04 33.99 -26.07
C LYS A 635 20.69 33.30 -24.88
N SER A 636 21.94 32.85 -25.04
CA SER A 636 22.78 32.38 -23.92
C SER A 636 23.20 33.51 -22.95
N SER A 637 22.45 34.61 -22.88
CA SER A 637 22.82 35.79 -22.06
C SER A 637 21.66 36.71 -21.63
N SER A 638 20.39 36.38 -21.87
CA SER A 638 19.30 37.17 -21.28
C SER A 638 18.27 36.30 -20.57
N LEU A 639 18.52 36.14 -19.28
CA LEU A 639 17.53 35.78 -18.26
C LEU A 639 16.27 36.66 -18.41
N PRO A 640 15.09 36.19 -17.95
CA PRO A 640 13.89 37.01 -17.98
C PRO A 640 14.18 38.39 -17.40
N GLY A 641 13.83 39.49 -18.10
CA GLY A 641 14.18 40.85 -17.65
C GLY A 641 13.62 41.23 -16.27
N LYS A 642 12.65 40.46 -15.76
CA LYS A 642 12.09 40.59 -14.42
C LYS A 642 12.91 39.88 -13.32
N LEU A 643 13.65 38.83 -13.69
CA LEU A 643 14.44 38.01 -12.79
C LEU A 643 15.61 38.83 -12.26
N ALA A 644 15.65 39.03 -10.95
CA ALA A 644 16.85 39.50 -10.28
C ALA A 644 17.69 38.28 -9.92
N ASP A 645 18.77 38.06 -10.66
CA ASP A 645 19.61 36.86 -10.53
C ASP A 645 20.53 36.93 -9.30
N CYS A 646 21.01 35.77 -8.84
CA CYS A 646 22.04 35.65 -7.80
C CYS A 646 23.44 35.57 -8.41
N SER A 647 24.49 35.86 -7.64
CA SER A 647 25.86 35.86 -8.16
C SER A 647 26.55 34.48 -8.11
N SER A 648 26.02 33.51 -7.37
CA SER A 648 26.57 32.15 -7.30
C SER A 648 26.20 31.35 -8.54
N THR A 649 27.13 30.53 -9.01
CA THR A 649 26.94 29.58 -10.12
C THR A 649 26.71 28.14 -9.62
N ASN A 650 26.73 27.93 -8.29
CA ASN A 650 26.52 26.61 -7.70
C ASN A 650 25.02 26.32 -7.52
N PRO A 651 24.43 25.33 -8.23
CA PRO A 651 23.00 25.04 -8.15
C PRO A 651 22.56 24.51 -6.78
N GLU A 652 23.47 23.90 -6.01
CA GLU A 652 23.13 23.34 -4.69
C GLU A 652 22.94 24.41 -3.61
N GLU A 653 23.46 25.61 -3.85
CA GLU A 653 23.39 26.75 -2.91
C GLU A 653 22.47 27.86 -3.41
N SER A 654 21.99 27.77 -4.66
CA SER A 654 21.21 28.82 -5.30
C SER A 654 19.71 28.56 -5.15
N GLU A 655 18.98 29.55 -4.64
CA GLU A 655 17.54 29.50 -4.42
C GLU A 655 16.83 30.56 -5.28
N ILE A 656 15.68 30.22 -5.86
CA ILE A 656 14.84 31.17 -6.58
C ILE A 656 13.51 31.39 -5.84
N PHE A 657 13.22 32.63 -5.50
CA PHE A 657 11.96 33.03 -4.86
C PHE A 657 11.02 33.62 -5.90
N ILE A 658 9.82 33.05 -5.98
CA ILE A 658 8.75 33.53 -6.84
C ILE A 658 7.80 34.37 -5.98
N VAL A 659 7.56 35.62 -6.38
CA VAL A 659 6.81 36.59 -5.57
C VAL A 659 5.66 37.20 -6.35
N GLU A 660 4.54 37.46 -5.66
CA GLU A 660 3.34 38.01 -6.29
C GLU A 660 3.43 39.54 -6.38
N GLY A 661 3.51 40.05 -7.61
CA GLY A 661 3.53 41.47 -7.93
C GLY A 661 4.90 42.15 -7.77
N ASP A 662 5.05 43.30 -8.43
CA ASP A 662 6.33 44.03 -8.43
C ASP A 662 6.65 44.67 -7.07
N SER A 663 5.63 44.98 -6.26
CA SER A 663 5.82 45.59 -4.94
C SER A 663 6.49 44.59 -3.99
N ALA A 664 5.96 43.36 -3.89
CA ALA A 664 6.61 42.28 -3.16
C ALA A 664 7.97 41.93 -3.78
N GLY A 665 8.08 42.00 -5.12
CA GLY A 665 9.34 41.89 -5.84
C GLY A 665 10.40 42.90 -5.41
N GLY A 666 10.03 44.16 -5.23
CA GLY A 666 10.93 45.22 -4.77
C GLY A 666 11.43 44.98 -3.35
N SER A 667 10.53 44.65 -2.42
CA SER A 667 10.89 44.33 -1.04
C SER A 667 11.77 43.08 -0.94
N ALA A 668 11.42 42.02 -1.68
CA ALA A 668 12.22 40.80 -1.75
C ALA A 668 13.61 41.06 -2.36
N LYS A 669 13.71 41.93 -3.38
CA LYS A 669 15.00 42.32 -3.96
C LYS A 669 15.92 43.08 -2.99
N GLN A 670 15.35 43.83 -2.04
CA GLN A 670 16.12 44.52 -0.99
C GLN A 670 16.53 43.58 0.14
N GLY A 671 15.68 42.63 0.51
CA GLY A 671 15.92 41.68 1.61
C GLY A 671 16.72 40.43 1.25
N ARG A 672 16.96 40.16 -0.03
CA ARG A 672 17.64 38.94 -0.49
C ARG A 672 19.14 38.94 -0.22
N ASP A 673 19.69 37.77 0.06
CA ASP A 673 21.12 37.56 -0.10
C ASP A 673 21.46 37.44 -1.59
N ARG A 674 22.10 38.48 -2.13
CA ARG A 674 22.46 38.56 -3.55
C ARG A 674 23.39 37.43 -4.01
N ARG A 675 24.08 36.75 -3.08
CA ARG A 675 24.98 35.65 -3.43
C ARG A 675 24.21 34.40 -3.85
N PHE A 676 23.14 34.08 -3.15
CA PHE A 676 22.48 32.78 -3.24
C PHE A 676 21.02 32.86 -3.70
N GLN A 677 20.38 34.03 -3.59
CA GLN A 677 18.93 34.13 -3.74
C GLN A 677 18.54 34.97 -4.97
N ALA A 678 17.91 34.34 -5.96
CA ALA A 678 17.30 34.97 -7.11
C ALA A 678 15.81 35.28 -6.85
N ILE A 679 15.28 36.37 -7.43
CA ILE A 679 13.87 36.78 -7.24
C ILE A 679 13.17 36.92 -8.58
N LEU A 680 12.07 36.19 -8.79
CA LEU A 680 11.20 36.27 -9.96
C LEU A 680 9.80 36.78 -9.56
N PRO A 681 9.46 38.05 -9.84
CA PRO A 681 8.12 38.57 -9.61
C PRO A 681 7.16 38.13 -10.72
N LEU A 682 5.99 37.62 -10.33
CA LEU A 682 4.86 37.29 -11.23
C LEU A 682 3.80 38.39 -11.17
N ARG A 683 3.26 38.79 -12.32
CA ARG A 683 2.18 39.80 -12.37
C ARG A 683 0.82 39.14 -12.63
N GLY A 684 -0.10 39.28 -11.67
CA GLY A 684 -1.52 38.93 -11.85
C GLY A 684 -1.85 37.45 -11.64
N LYS A 685 -3.09 37.07 -11.95
CA LYS A 685 -3.60 35.70 -11.80
C LYS A 685 -2.97 34.78 -12.85
N ILE A 686 -2.30 33.73 -12.39
CA ILE A 686 -1.78 32.67 -13.25
C ILE A 686 -2.96 31.98 -13.96
N LEU A 687 -2.77 31.65 -15.23
CA LEU A 687 -3.78 30.95 -16.04
C LEU A 687 -4.15 29.63 -15.36
N ASN A 688 -5.45 29.35 -15.17
CA ASN A 688 -5.89 28.03 -14.74
C ASN A 688 -5.67 27.03 -15.89
N ILE A 689 -4.66 26.19 -15.76
CA ILE A 689 -4.21 25.24 -16.79
C ILE A 689 -5.25 24.12 -17.00
N GLU A 690 -6.06 23.77 -16.00
CA GLU A 690 -7.08 22.71 -16.14
C GLU A 690 -8.22 23.07 -17.09
N ARG A 691 -8.41 24.37 -17.35
CA ARG A 691 -9.51 24.90 -18.17
C ARG A 691 -9.04 25.51 -19.50
N LYS A 692 -7.76 25.34 -19.84
CA LYS A 692 -7.13 26.00 -20.98
C LYS A 692 -6.23 25.04 -21.74
N ASP A 693 -6.15 25.24 -23.04
CA ASP A 693 -5.34 24.45 -23.94
C ASP A 693 -3.84 24.72 -23.75
N GLU A 694 -3.00 23.71 -24.04
CA GLU A 694 -1.53 23.84 -23.93
C GLU A 694 -0.98 25.03 -24.72
N ALA A 695 -1.60 25.40 -25.85
CA ALA A 695 -1.16 26.54 -26.65
C ALA A 695 -1.39 27.88 -25.93
N ALA A 696 -2.50 28.06 -25.21
CA ALA A 696 -2.72 29.24 -24.38
C ALA A 696 -1.75 29.27 -23.19
N MET A 697 -1.42 28.11 -22.63
CA MET A 697 -0.41 27.98 -21.58
C MET A 697 0.96 28.49 -22.06
N TYR A 698 1.45 28.02 -23.22
CA TYR A 698 2.75 28.47 -23.75
C TYR A 698 2.74 29.88 -24.33
N LYS A 699 1.58 30.47 -24.66
CA LYS A 699 1.50 31.89 -25.04
C LYS A 699 1.52 32.84 -23.84
N ASN A 700 1.21 32.35 -22.64
CA ASN A 700 1.18 33.18 -21.45
C ASN A 700 2.60 33.61 -21.05
N GLU A 701 2.84 34.92 -21.02
CA GLU A 701 4.17 35.49 -20.71
C GLU A 701 4.66 35.13 -19.31
N GLU A 702 3.78 35.05 -18.31
CA GLU A 702 4.16 34.70 -16.93
C GLU A 702 4.62 33.24 -16.86
N ILE A 703 3.93 32.33 -17.57
CA ILE A 703 4.32 30.91 -17.67
C ILE A 703 5.64 30.76 -18.44
N GLN A 704 5.83 31.52 -19.53
CA GLN A 704 7.11 31.53 -20.25
C GLN A 704 8.27 32.02 -19.38
N ASN A 705 8.07 33.09 -18.60
CA ASN A 705 9.07 33.61 -17.68
C ASN A 705 9.40 32.62 -16.55
N LEU A 706 8.40 31.86 -16.08
CA LEU A 706 8.57 30.76 -15.13
C LEU A 706 9.41 29.62 -15.71
N ILE A 707 9.08 29.15 -16.92
CA ILE A 707 9.82 28.10 -17.62
C ILE A 707 11.28 28.51 -17.83
N LEU A 708 11.51 29.74 -18.30
CA LEU A 708 12.84 30.30 -18.52
C LEU A 708 13.60 30.53 -17.21
N GLY A 709 12.93 31.06 -16.18
CA GLY A 709 13.55 31.39 -14.89
C GLY A 709 13.93 30.16 -14.06
N LEU A 710 13.19 29.05 -14.20
CA LEU A 710 13.48 27.79 -13.51
C LEU A 710 14.47 26.89 -14.28
N GLY A 711 14.84 27.25 -15.51
CA GLY A 711 15.70 26.42 -16.36
C GLY A 711 15.09 25.05 -16.70
N LEU A 712 13.78 24.88 -16.48
CA LEU A 712 13.08 23.65 -16.79
C LEU A 712 12.93 23.56 -18.31
N GLY A 713 13.47 22.50 -18.89
CA GLY A 713 13.12 22.12 -20.25
C GLY A 713 11.59 21.98 -20.36
N VAL A 714 11.06 22.19 -21.57
CA VAL A 714 9.61 22.30 -21.81
C VAL A 714 8.86 20.94 -21.75
N LYS A 715 9.27 20.01 -20.87
CA LYS A 715 8.71 18.67 -20.76
C LYS A 715 7.97 18.46 -19.46
#